data_AF-A0AAW0C3D8-F1
#
_entry.id   AF-A0AAW0C3D8-F1
#
_cell.length_a   1.000
_cell.length_b   1.000
_cell.length_c   1.000
_cell.angle_alpha   90.00
_cell.angle_beta   90.00
_cell.angle_gamma   90.00
#
_symmetry.space_group_name_H-M   'P 1'
#
loop_
_entity.id
_entity.type
_entity.pdbx_description
1 polymer ?
#
loop_
_entity_poly.entity_id
_entity_poly.type
_entity_poly.pdbx_seq_one_letter_code
_entity_poly.pdbx_strand_id
1 'polypeptide(L)'
;MGLFGSSDKEPPPPLQRPSQSLIGLSQAYANHDHQVILKLQERRLSWTGDDFHIRDANGADFLICKAKVFSLHGRKEFSDPNGQPLFVIKKKILSIHTTFEGYTPDEEKLLFTVKSSFSIGAAKLNTTFTGLDGQETVLALRGDFFDRKASINLGSPEGPPVGHISRSFLNGRELIFDQQTYYLTVAPGVDAALLAAICVCLDEKENENKNAASSKALYLVREHHKIMTARKVWNYAKEQLLGSENKEEREFGSLTGPPAKLTSKGDPIDLDVAMDPSPNADDATRCGEGGSGKIKEVSLEEDTVMMDMQHERDTPATQDKYQTLQQKYDEEVLENTKLKQTLNAFEDKMKELSSQVNMQGKEVREVKKKAEKLDSDLLAQRSISQSLREEKDRLSREGTKKDREYRSLDTRHTTLKSQFDHLQSQHHSLRSQYQHTQGQLQDLHRKNLASEQENGRLSIQVHSQTMQLSDLQKRYEANTKLLDQRTKELQAAQEYFHCSRSYAGADLIGMVNKLNGEIMQAAAAITETLKIEEMDSPRDRSKLDGLARQVLSSFLSEDVFQLFYDLDLDGLEPLIQGALQAAIVHCCVEFSNKWSMDEAVDRLLRDIHGKQGSSVAACRWRSITKTHTKYASLDILEEGMRSMMNTSILSVLAIAGWAAKDNDHELKVQKVVNGRVSTIIGQAIPIDRILGLEMISEDWAVFAIPAGVPFLANSMSDVYASGGLDSAEAQVLCTTDLGLQKSEEKWQIMLKPKVLLNTAF
;
A
#
# COMPACT_ATOMS: atom_id res chain seq x y z
N MET A 1 5.99 0.35 27.25
CA MET A 1 7.09 -0.07 26.34
C MET A 1 6.48 -0.76 25.12
N GLY A 2 7.23 -0.89 24.02
CA GLY A 2 6.76 -1.57 22.80
C GLY A 2 6.42 -0.60 21.66
N LEU A 3 7.45 -0.17 20.92
CA LEU A 3 7.31 0.69 19.74
C LEU A 3 7.12 -0.17 18.49
N PHE A 4 6.02 0.06 17.76
CA PHE A 4 5.90 -0.31 16.35
C PHE A 4 5.72 0.97 15.52
N GLY A 5 6.83 1.67 15.29
CA GLY A 5 6.86 2.75 14.30
C GLY A 5 6.86 2.16 12.90
N SER A 6 5.99 2.67 12.01
CA SER A 6 6.13 2.42 10.58
C SER A 6 7.48 2.98 10.11
N SER A 7 8.23 2.19 9.33
CA SER A 7 9.47 2.69 8.72
C SER A 7 9.14 3.45 7.44
N ASP A 8 8.46 4.58 7.60
CA ASP A 8 8.32 5.61 6.58
C ASP A 8 9.71 6.25 6.40
N LYS A 9 10.49 5.68 5.47
CA LYS A 9 11.88 6.09 5.27
C LYS A 9 11.93 7.39 4.49
N GLU A 10 12.64 8.36 5.06
CA GLU A 10 13.07 9.56 4.36
C GLU A 10 13.82 9.19 3.05
N PRO A 11 13.69 10.01 1.99
CA PRO A 11 14.49 9.81 0.79
C PRO A 11 16.00 9.91 1.12
N PRO A 12 16.88 9.22 0.36
CA PRO A 12 18.32 9.33 0.58
C PRO A 12 18.79 10.80 0.47
N PRO A 13 19.75 11.23 1.30
CA PRO A 13 20.22 12.62 1.27
C PRO A 13 20.80 12.97 -0.11
N PRO A 14 20.65 14.24 -0.56
CA PRO A 14 21.08 14.66 -1.88
C PRO A 14 22.59 14.47 -2.08
N LEU A 15 22.98 13.98 -3.24
CA LEU A 15 24.38 13.69 -3.55
C LEU A 15 25.19 14.98 -3.72
N GLN A 16 26.25 15.12 -2.95
CA GLN A 16 27.22 16.22 -3.07
C GLN A 16 28.26 15.91 -4.14
N ARG A 17 28.86 16.95 -4.74
CA ARG A 17 29.94 16.82 -5.72
C ARG A 17 31.16 16.10 -5.09
N PRO A 18 31.59 14.94 -5.61
CA PRO A 18 32.59 14.08 -4.95
C PRO A 18 34.05 14.50 -5.19
N SER A 19 34.32 15.34 -6.19
CA SER A 19 35.65 15.85 -6.55
C SER A 19 35.53 17.20 -7.26
N GLN A 20 36.62 17.98 -7.29
CA GLN A 20 36.72 19.16 -8.15
C GLN A 20 36.92 18.80 -9.63
N SER A 21 37.48 17.61 -9.91
CA SER A 21 37.63 17.06 -11.27
C SER A 21 36.39 16.29 -11.69
N LEU A 22 36.05 16.34 -12.99
CA LEU A 22 34.96 15.56 -13.56
C LEU A 22 35.30 14.06 -13.57
N ILE A 23 34.36 13.23 -13.12
CA ILE A 23 34.56 11.77 -12.97
C ILE A 23 33.80 11.02 -14.06
N GLY A 24 34.52 10.48 -15.04
CA GLY A 24 33.93 9.60 -16.06
C GLY A 24 34.66 9.61 -17.40
N LEU A 25 33.92 9.29 -18.47
CA LEU A 25 34.44 9.10 -19.83
C LEU A 25 34.14 10.29 -20.74
N SER A 26 32.97 10.92 -20.58
CA SER A 26 32.51 12.02 -21.44
C SER A 26 32.26 13.29 -20.64
N GLN A 27 32.94 14.36 -21.02
CA GLN A 27 32.71 15.69 -20.45
C GLN A 27 31.26 16.15 -20.63
N ALA A 28 30.60 15.78 -21.73
CA ALA A 28 29.20 16.15 -21.99
C ALA A 28 28.21 15.53 -20.98
N TYR A 29 28.49 14.33 -20.48
CA TYR A 29 27.62 13.61 -19.52
C TYR A 29 28.06 13.76 -18.06
N ALA A 30 29.25 14.33 -17.80
CA ALA A 30 29.74 14.65 -16.45
C ALA A 30 29.59 16.13 -16.05
N ASN A 31 29.54 17.05 -17.03
CA ASN A 31 29.57 18.49 -16.77
C ASN A 31 28.19 19.06 -16.34
N HIS A 32 27.76 18.74 -15.11
CA HIS A 32 26.55 19.28 -14.49
C HIS A 32 26.76 19.65 -13.02
N ASP A 33 26.15 20.76 -12.59
CA ASP A 33 26.23 21.31 -11.23
C ASP A 33 25.10 20.89 -10.29
N HIS A 34 24.14 20.11 -10.80
CA HIS A 34 23.04 19.54 -10.02
C HIS A 34 22.99 18.01 -10.19
N GLN A 35 22.28 17.33 -9.29
CA GLN A 35 22.11 15.88 -9.36
C GLN A 35 21.23 15.51 -10.57
N VAL A 36 21.70 14.60 -11.41
CA VAL A 36 20.93 14.06 -12.54
C VAL A 36 20.19 12.83 -12.05
N ILE A 37 18.90 12.70 -12.37
CA ILE A 37 18.12 11.50 -12.03
C ILE A 37 17.66 10.84 -13.32
N LEU A 38 18.07 9.59 -13.50
CA LEU A 38 17.69 8.76 -14.64
C LEU A 38 16.68 7.69 -14.22
N LYS A 39 15.67 7.48 -15.03
CA LYS A 39 14.64 6.45 -14.91
C LYS A 39 15.01 5.28 -15.83
N LEU A 40 15.24 4.10 -15.23
CA LEU A 40 15.62 2.86 -15.93
C LEU A 40 14.53 1.80 -15.72
N GLN A 41 14.17 1.05 -16.77
CA GLN A 41 13.11 0.04 -16.67
C GLN A 41 13.67 -1.38 -16.45
N GLU A 42 13.20 -2.06 -15.39
CA GLU A 42 13.48 -3.48 -15.13
C GLU A 42 12.68 -4.38 -16.10
N ARG A 43 13.10 -4.48 -17.37
CA ARG A 43 12.54 -5.48 -18.30
C ARG A 43 13.52 -6.60 -18.59
N ARG A 44 13.00 -7.84 -18.54
CA ARG A 44 13.63 -9.02 -19.13
C ARG A 44 14.00 -8.68 -20.57
N LEU A 45 15.26 -8.90 -20.96
CA LEU A 45 15.75 -8.73 -22.33
C LEU A 45 14.76 -9.37 -23.31
N SER A 46 13.99 -8.55 -24.01
CA SER A 46 12.87 -9.04 -24.81
C SER A 46 13.38 -9.63 -26.11
N TRP A 47 12.80 -10.75 -26.52
CA TRP A 47 13.11 -11.42 -27.80
C TRP A 47 12.53 -10.65 -29.01
N THR A 48 12.19 -9.38 -28.84
CA THR A 48 11.55 -8.48 -29.82
C THR A 48 12.56 -7.59 -30.55
N GLY A 49 13.68 -7.22 -29.91
CA GLY A 49 14.73 -6.42 -30.54
C GLY A 49 14.54 -4.90 -30.48
N ASP A 50 13.69 -4.39 -29.58
CA ASP A 50 13.41 -2.96 -29.43
C ASP A 50 14.58 -2.22 -28.73
N ASP A 51 14.80 -0.95 -29.11
CA ASP A 51 15.77 -0.06 -28.46
C ASP A 51 15.27 0.38 -27.07
N PHE A 52 16.19 0.49 -26.10
CA PHE A 52 15.87 0.81 -24.70
C PHE A 52 16.14 2.29 -24.38
N HIS A 53 15.08 3.03 -24.05
CA HIS A 53 15.13 4.47 -23.77
C HIS A 53 15.33 4.73 -22.27
N ILE A 54 16.47 5.31 -21.90
CA ILE A 54 16.76 5.80 -20.54
C ILE A 54 16.33 7.26 -20.47
N ARG A 55 15.48 7.59 -19.49
CA ARG A 55 14.85 8.92 -19.39
C ARG A 55 15.36 9.73 -18.21
N ASP A 56 15.25 11.05 -18.29
CA ASP A 56 15.50 11.95 -17.17
C ASP A 56 14.31 12.03 -16.20
N ALA A 57 14.41 12.91 -15.19
CA ALA A 57 13.33 13.17 -14.23
C ALA A 57 12.07 13.80 -14.86
N ASN A 58 12.21 14.49 -15.98
CA ASN A 58 11.12 15.14 -16.72
C ASN A 58 10.42 14.18 -17.69
N GLY A 59 10.98 12.99 -17.90
CA GLY A 59 10.48 11.99 -18.85
C GLY A 59 10.99 12.17 -20.28
N ALA A 60 11.96 13.06 -20.52
CA ALA A 60 12.66 13.20 -21.79
C ALA A 60 13.69 12.07 -21.94
N ASP A 61 13.91 11.60 -23.17
CA ASP A 61 14.95 10.61 -23.46
C ASP A 61 16.34 11.25 -23.26
N PHE A 62 17.17 10.61 -22.45
CA PHE A 62 18.52 11.06 -22.08
C PHE A 62 19.60 10.22 -22.77
N LEU A 63 19.38 8.90 -22.90
CA LEU A 63 20.24 7.95 -23.61
C LEU A 63 19.38 6.87 -24.27
N ILE A 64 19.85 6.31 -25.39
CA ILE A 64 19.25 5.15 -26.04
C ILE A 64 20.26 4.00 -26.02
N CYS A 65 19.88 2.83 -25.51
CA CYS A 65 20.68 1.61 -25.52
C CYS A 65 20.10 0.65 -26.56
N LYS A 66 20.80 0.50 -27.69
CA LYS A 66 20.31 -0.21 -28.86
C LYS A 66 20.61 -1.70 -28.80
N ALA A 67 19.60 -2.52 -29.04
CA ALA A 67 19.63 -3.98 -28.87
C ALA A 67 19.61 -4.69 -30.23
N LYS A 68 20.76 -4.70 -30.93
CA LYS A 68 20.87 -5.34 -32.26
C LYS A 68 20.50 -6.83 -32.23
N VAL A 69 19.33 -7.15 -32.78
CA VAL A 69 18.92 -8.50 -33.16
C VAL A 69 20.04 -9.13 -34.00
N PHE A 70 20.31 -10.43 -33.79
CA PHE A 70 21.45 -11.18 -34.33
C PHE A 70 22.85 -10.85 -33.77
N SER A 71 22.99 -10.14 -32.63
CA SER A 71 24.27 -10.16 -31.90
C SER A 71 24.47 -11.46 -31.11
N LEU A 72 25.24 -12.40 -31.67
CA LEU A 72 25.69 -13.66 -31.04
C LEU A 72 26.53 -13.49 -29.73
N HIS A 73 26.83 -12.26 -29.31
CA HIS A 73 27.81 -11.95 -28.27
C HIS A 73 27.29 -10.99 -27.17
N GLY A 74 25.99 -10.68 -27.14
CA GLY A 74 25.39 -9.80 -26.11
C GLY A 74 25.81 -8.33 -26.21
N ARG A 75 26.19 -7.86 -27.41
CA ARG A 75 26.62 -6.50 -27.69
C ARG A 75 25.48 -5.49 -27.47
N LYS A 76 25.74 -4.41 -26.71
CA LYS A 76 24.82 -3.28 -26.50
C LYS A 76 25.49 -1.98 -26.94
N GLU A 77 24.77 -1.11 -27.64
CA GLU A 77 25.31 0.13 -28.22
C GLU A 77 24.59 1.33 -27.61
N PHE A 78 25.31 2.16 -26.84
CA PHE A 78 24.74 3.37 -26.23
C PHE A 78 24.89 4.54 -27.21
N SER A 79 23.81 5.29 -27.43
CA SER A 79 23.79 6.54 -28.18
C SER A 79 23.13 7.67 -27.39
N ASP A 80 23.39 8.90 -27.81
CA ASP A 80 22.58 10.06 -27.40
C ASP A 80 21.14 9.97 -27.97
N PRO A 81 20.23 10.90 -27.57
CA PRO A 81 18.86 10.95 -28.08
C PRO A 81 18.75 11.27 -29.58
N ASN A 82 19.80 11.83 -30.19
CA ASN A 82 19.88 12.09 -31.64
C ASN A 82 20.40 10.86 -32.42
N GLY A 83 20.77 9.78 -31.73
CA GLY A 83 21.27 8.53 -32.31
C GLY A 83 22.80 8.48 -32.50
N GLN A 84 23.57 9.47 -32.04
CA GLN A 84 25.03 9.50 -32.12
C GLN A 84 25.64 8.51 -31.12
N PRO A 85 26.46 7.53 -31.55
CA PRO A 85 26.97 6.48 -30.67
C PRO A 85 28.05 7.00 -29.72
N LEU A 86 27.99 6.57 -28.46
CA LEU A 86 28.90 6.97 -27.38
C LEU A 86 29.91 5.86 -27.08
N PHE A 87 29.43 4.63 -26.88
CA PHE A 87 30.25 3.45 -26.57
C PHE A 87 29.48 2.14 -26.80
N VAL A 88 30.23 1.05 -26.97
CA VAL A 88 29.70 -0.31 -27.17
C VAL A 88 30.10 -1.21 -26.00
N ILE A 89 29.13 -1.79 -25.30
CA ILE A 89 29.36 -2.78 -24.24
C ILE A 89 29.33 -4.19 -24.83
N LYS A 90 30.34 -4.99 -24.50
CA LYS A 90 30.44 -6.42 -24.82
C LYS A 90 30.55 -7.24 -23.54
N LYS A 91 30.03 -8.47 -23.52
CA LYS A 91 30.33 -9.43 -22.45
C LYS A 91 31.58 -10.24 -22.82
N LYS A 92 32.53 -10.38 -21.89
CA LYS A 92 33.74 -11.18 -22.11
C LYS A 92 33.42 -12.67 -22.03
N ILE A 93 33.37 -13.34 -23.17
CA ILE A 93 33.32 -14.81 -23.26
C ILE A 93 34.69 -15.36 -22.79
N LEU A 94 34.72 -16.52 -22.12
CA LEU A 94 35.90 -17.16 -21.50
C LEU A 94 36.42 -16.56 -20.16
N SER A 95 35.57 -15.90 -19.35
CA SER A 95 35.91 -15.47 -17.99
C SER A 95 35.18 -16.28 -16.90
N ILE A 96 35.90 -16.68 -15.84
CA ILE A 96 35.36 -17.40 -14.65
C ILE A 96 34.40 -16.49 -13.83
N HIS A 97 34.46 -15.18 -14.03
CA HIS A 97 33.53 -14.22 -13.43
C HIS A 97 32.88 -13.37 -14.52
N THR A 98 31.63 -12.93 -14.29
CA THR A 98 30.94 -12.01 -15.20
C THR A 98 31.75 -10.72 -15.34
N THR A 99 32.22 -10.46 -16.56
CA THR A 99 33.02 -9.29 -16.92
C THR A 99 32.43 -8.68 -18.18
N PHE A 100 32.15 -7.38 -18.16
CA PHE A 100 31.72 -6.59 -19.31
C PHE A 100 32.81 -5.57 -19.65
N GLU A 101 33.01 -5.34 -20.94
CA GLU A 101 34.07 -4.50 -21.48
C GLU A 101 33.41 -3.48 -22.42
N GLY A 102 33.58 -2.20 -22.12
CA GLY A 102 33.01 -1.08 -22.84
C GLY A 102 34.06 -0.41 -23.71
N TYR A 103 33.77 -0.26 -25.00
CA TYR A 103 34.68 0.23 -26.05
C TYR A 103 34.16 1.52 -26.70
N THR A 104 35.03 2.23 -27.41
CA THR A 104 34.65 3.27 -28.38
C THR A 104 33.67 2.75 -29.45
N PRO A 105 32.95 3.63 -30.18
CA PRO A 105 31.98 3.23 -31.21
C PRO A 105 32.56 2.41 -32.38
N ASP A 106 33.83 2.63 -32.70
CA ASP A 106 34.65 1.84 -33.66
C ASP A 106 35.10 0.47 -33.10
N GLU A 107 34.91 0.26 -31.80
CA GLU A 107 35.30 -0.92 -31.03
C GLU A 107 36.82 -1.16 -30.89
N GLU A 108 37.66 -0.19 -31.27
CA GLU A 108 39.13 -0.29 -31.22
C GLU A 108 39.71 -0.09 -29.80
N LYS A 109 39.19 0.89 -29.05
CA LYS A 109 39.74 1.30 -27.75
C LYS A 109 38.84 0.88 -26.59
N LEU A 110 39.39 0.16 -25.64
CA LEU A 110 38.75 -0.12 -24.35
C LEU A 110 38.65 1.18 -23.53
N LEU A 111 37.45 1.49 -23.03
CA LEU A 111 37.14 2.66 -22.20
C LEU A 111 36.92 2.28 -20.74
N PHE A 112 36.18 1.19 -20.48
CA PHE A 112 35.88 0.71 -19.14
C PHE A 112 35.69 -0.81 -19.06
N THR A 113 35.88 -1.37 -17.86
CA THR A 113 35.65 -2.79 -17.55
C THR A 113 34.81 -2.91 -16.28
N VAL A 114 33.65 -3.55 -16.37
CA VAL A 114 32.78 -3.87 -15.24
C VAL A 114 33.03 -5.32 -14.83
N LYS A 115 33.63 -5.55 -13.66
CA LYS A 115 34.01 -6.89 -13.18
C LYS A 115 33.30 -7.25 -11.88
N SER A 116 32.62 -8.40 -11.89
CA SER A 116 32.13 -9.03 -10.67
C SER A 116 33.24 -9.81 -9.97
N SER A 117 33.34 -9.69 -8.65
CA SER A 117 34.22 -10.48 -7.80
C SER A 117 33.41 -11.24 -6.75
N PHE A 118 33.85 -12.45 -6.41
CA PHE A 118 33.19 -13.29 -5.42
C PHE A 118 33.87 -13.14 -4.05
N SER A 119 33.12 -12.67 -3.05
CA SER A 119 33.54 -12.67 -1.65
C SER A 119 32.36 -13.11 -0.77
N ILE A 120 32.62 -13.98 0.20
CA ILE A 120 31.60 -14.48 1.13
C ILE A 120 31.00 -13.29 1.89
N GLY A 121 29.68 -13.10 1.76
CA GLY A 121 28.90 -12.07 2.48
C GLY A 121 28.30 -10.96 1.60
N ALA A 122 28.89 -10.61 0.45
CA ALA A 122 28.32 -9.62 -0.48
C ALA A 122 28.90 -9.74 -1.90
N ALA A 123 28.08 -9.45 -2.92
CA ALA A 123 28.51 -9.39 -4.31
C ALA A 123 29.23 -8.05 -4.59
N LYS A 124 30.57 -8.07 -4.66
CA LYS A 124 31.37 -6.89 -4.98
C LYS A 124 31.54 -6.75 -6.49
N LEU A 125 30.92 -5.73 -7.07
CA LEU A 125 31.12 -5.32 -8.46
C LEU A 125 31.94 -4.03 -8.50
N ASN A 126 33.04 -4.08 -9.24
CA ASN A 126 33.93 -2.95 -9.44
C ASN A 126 33.92 -2.58 -10.93
N THR A 127 33.87 -1.28 -11.23
CA THR A 127 34.05 -0.76 -12.59
C THR A 127 35.35 0.03 -12.64
N THR A 128 36.25 -0.35 -13.52
CA THR A 128 37.53 0.34 -13.74
C THR A 128 37.47 1.05 -15.09
N PHE A 129 37.90 2.31 -15.16
CA PHE A 129 37.90 3.10 -16.39
C PHE A 129 39.03 4.14 -16.39
N THR A 130 39.43 4.63 -17.55
CA THR A 130 40.36 5.77 -17.64
C THR A 130 39.58 7.08 -17.61
N GLY A 131 39.87 7.95 -16.65
CA GLY A 131 39.21 9.24 -16.48
C GLY A 131 39.60 10.29 -17.53
N LEU A 132 38.87 11.41 -17.53
CA LEU A 132 39.16 12.60 -18.35
C LEU A 132 40.53 13.23 -18.05
N ASP A 133 41.14 12.91 -16.91
CA ASP A 133 42.50 13.28 -16.50
C ASP A 133 43.58 12.28 -16.94
N GLY A 134 43.19 11.17 -17.58
CA GLY A 134 44.08 10.09 -17.99
C GLY A 134 44.41 9.06 -16.91
N GLN A 135 43.88 9.18 -15.69
CA GLN A 135 44.16 8.25 -14.59
C GLN A 135 43.18 7.07 -14.55
N GLU A 136 43.64 5.92 -14.07
CA GLU A 136 42.76 4.77 -13.84
C GLU A 136 41.90 5.00 -12.59
N THR A 137 40.59 5.10 -12.78
CA THR A 137 39.61 5.31 -11.72
C THR A 137 38.78 4.04 -11.51
N VAL A 138 38.52 3.70 -10.25
CA VAL A 138 37.65 2.59 -9.85
C VAL A 138 36.38 3.14 -9.22
N LEU A 139 35.22 2.58 -9.59
CA LEU A 139 33.96 2.69 -8.86
C LEU A 139 33.61 1.32 -8.25
N ALA A 140 33.16 1.31 -7.01
CA ALA A 140 32.78 0.09 -6.29
C ALA A 140 31.33 0.17 -5.80
N LEU A 141 30.59 -0.93 -5.95
CA LEU A 141 29.21 -1.03 -5.49
C LEU A 141 29.14 -1.36 -3.98
N ARG A 142 28.27 -0.67 -3.25
CA ARG A 142 27.92 -0.95 -1.85
C ARG A 142 26.42 -1.11 -1.68
N GLY A 143 26.01 -1.95 -0.72
CA GLY A 143 24.62 -2.32 -0.52
C GLY A 143 24.20 -3.48 -1.42
N ASP A 144 22.90 -3.68 -1.59
CA ASP A 144 22.36 -4.77 -2.42
C ASP A 144 21.58 -4.19 -3.62
N PHE A 145 21.99 -4.64 -4.81
CA PHE A 145 21.34 -4.30 -6.07
C PHE A 145 20.01 -5.05 -6.26
N PHE A 146 19.86 -6.27 -5.73
CA PHE A 146 18.61 -7.04 -5.79
C PHE A 146 17.47 -6.27 -5.09
N ASP A 147 17.77 -5.74 -3.91
CA ASP A 147 16.86 -4.96 -3.10
C ASP A 147 16.67 -3.52 -3.62
N ARG A 148 17.36 -3.18 -4.73
CA ARG A 148 17.43 -1.87 -5.39
C ARG A 148 17.74 -0.73 -4.41
N LYS A 149 18.72 -0.99 -3.53
CA LYS A 149 19.21 -0.08 -2.47
C LYS A 149 20.74 -0.17 -2.45
N ALA A 150 21.34 0.33 -3.52
CA ALA A 150 22.79 0.30 -3.70
C ALA A 150 23.34 1.73 -3.91
N SER A 151 24.55 1.96 -3.44
CA SER A 151 25.35 3.13 -3.78
C SER A 151 26.54 2.71 -4.63
N ILE A 152 26.87 3.55 -5.62
CA ILE A 152 28.10 3.44 -6.39
C ILE A 152 29.05 4.47 -5.79
N ASN A 153 30.23 4.02 -5.34
CA ASN A 153 31.17 4.81 -4.53
C ASN A 153 32.54 4.89 -5.23
N LEU A 154 33.25 6.00 -5.07
CA LEU A 154 34.56 6.23 -5.68
C LEU A 154 35.66 5.47 -4.94
N GLY A 155 36.50 4.75 -5.68
CA GLY A 155 37.68 4.01 -5.20
C GLY A 155 37.36 2.72 -4.44
N SER A 156 36.51 2.80 -3.42
CA SER A 156 36.11 1.67 -2.57
C SER A 156 34.63 1.74 -2.19
N PRO A 157 34.01 0.64 -1.68
CA PRO A 157 32.65 0.67 -1.16
C PRO A 157 32.45 1.70 -0.03
N GLU A 158 33.52 2.11 0.66
CA GLU A 158 33.48 3.07 1.77
C GLU A 158 33.87 4.50 1.36
N GLY A 159 34.29 4.70 0.10
CA GLY A 159 34.59 6.03 -0.46
C GLY A 159 33.33 6.89 -0.70
N PRO A 160 33.49 8.13 -1.21
CA PRO A 160 32.36 9.03 -1.40
C PRO A 160 31.36 8.49 -2.44
N PRO A 161 30.05 8.62 -2.21
CA PRO A 161 29.02 8.15 -3.14
C PRO A 161 28.98 9.04 -4.39
N VAL A 162 29.01 8.42 -5.56
CA VAL A 162 28.89 9.08 -6.86
C VAL A 162 27.54 8.81 -7.53
N GLY A 163 26.81 7.79 -7.07
CA GLY A 163 25.44 7.51 -7.50
C GLY A 163 24.65 6.67 -6.51
N HIS A 164 23.33 6.78 -6.54
CA HIS A 164 22.37 6.01 -5.73
C HIS A 164 21.31 5.35 -6.61
N ILE A 165 20.98 4.09 -6.30
CA ILE A 165 19.97 3.29 -6.96
C ILE A 165 18.80 3.10 -5.99
N SER A 166 17.58 3.43 -6.42
CA SER A 166 16.37 3.44 -5.58
C SER A 166 15.10 3.04 -6.34
N ARG A 167 14.08 2.50 -5.64
CA ARG A 167 12.75 2.19 -6.23
C ARG A 167 11.75 3.36 -6.21
N SER A 168 12.03 4.44 -5.50
CA SER A 168 11.16 5.62 -5.42
C SER A 168 11.97 6.87 -5.14
N PHE A 169 11.55 7.99 -5.73
CA PHE A 169 12.29 9.25 -5.71
C PHE A 169 11.45 10.49 -5.32
N LEU A 170 10.12 10.38 -5.20
CA LEU A 170 9.23 11.53 -4.96
C LEU A 170 8.17 11.30 -3.88
N ASN A 171 7.72 12.41 -3.29
CA ASN A 171 6.88 12.46 -2.08
C ASN A 171 5.45 11.92 -2.30
N GLY A 172 5.19 10.70 -1.83
CA GLY A 172 3.98 10.33 -1.07
C GLY A 172 2.56 10.56 -1.64
N ARG A 173 2.37 11.04 -2.88
CA ARG A 173 1.03 11.37 -3.41
C ARG A 173 0.68 10.87 -4.82
N GLU A 174 1.64 10.34 -5.57
CA GLU A 174 1.38 9.74 -6.90
C GLU A 174 1.97 8.33 -6.97
N LEU A 175 1.25 7.34 -6.44
CA LEU A 175 1.78 5.98 -6.25
C LEU A 175 1.17 4.91 -7.18
N ILE A 176 1.01 5.20 -8.48
CA ILE A 176 0.81 4.17 -9.51
C ILE A 176 2.19 3.72 -10.02
N PHE A 177 2.88 2.89 -9.24
CA PHE A 177 4.24 2.45 -9.56
C PHE A 177 4.21 1.17 -10.41
N ASP A 178 4.74 1.27 -11.62
CA ASP A 178 5.17 0.11 -12.39
C ASP A 178 6.29 -0.61 -11.63
N GLN A 179 6.12 -1.91 -11.39
CA GLN A 179 7.13 -2.75 -10.74
C GLN A 179 8.39 -2.94 -11.61
N GLN A 180 8.30 -2.59 -12.89
CA GLN A 180 9.37 -2.69 -13.89
C GLN A 180 10.19 -1.40 -14.03
N THR A 181 10.43 -0.64 -12.95
CA THR A 181 11.21 0.62 -13.00
C THR A 181 11.99 0.89 -11.70
N TYR A 182 13.20 1.46 -11.85
CA TYR A 182 13.97 2.06 -10.77
C TYR A 182 14.63 3.38 -11.21
N TYR A 183 15.19 4.10 -10.25
CA TYR A 183 15.84 5.40 -10.45
C TYR A 183 17.32 5.34 -10.06
N LEU A 184 18.16 5.93 -10.91
CA LEU A 184 19.58 6.20 -10.70
C LEU A 184 19.77 7.70 -10.49
N THR A 185 20.10 8.11 -9.27
CA THR A 185 20.54 9.48 -8.95
C THR A 185 22.06 9.55 -9.09
N VAL A 186 22.57 10.58 -9.78
CA VAL A 186 23.98 10.81 -10.10
C VAL A 186 24.47 12.09 -9.43
N ALA A 187 25.65 12.06 -8.82
CA ALA A 187 26.25 13.20 -8.14
C ALA A 187 26.73 14.29 -9.13
N PRO A 188 26.68 15.59 -8.78
CA PRO A 188 27.15 16.66 -9.66
C PRO A 188 28.64 16.50 -10.04
N GLY A 189 28.97 16.56 -11.34
CA GLY A 189 30.33 16.37 -11.84
C GLY A 189 30.70 14.93 -12.21
N VAL A 190 29.73 14.01 -12.30
CA VAL A 190 29.96 12.57 -12.57
C VAL A 190 29.20 12.11 -13.80
N ASP A 191 29.85 11.35 -14.67
CA ASP A 191 29.29 10.87 -15.94
C ASP A 191 28.05 9.98 -15.73
N ALA A 192 26.90 10.56 -16.06
CA ALA A 192 25.61 9.88 -15.96
C ALA A 192 25.44 8.73 -16.97
N ALA A 193 26.14 8.76 -18.11
CA ALA A 193 26.10 7.69 -19.10
C ALA A 193 26.92 6.47 -18.66
N LEU A 194 28.09 6.69 -18.05
CA LEU A 194 28.88 5.63 -17.42
C LEU A 194 28.10 4.95 -16.29
N LEU A 195 27.42 5.71 -15.42
CA LEU A 195 26.62 5.13 -14.33
C LEU A 195 25.38 4.37 -14.84
N ALA A 196 24.74 4.84 -15.92
CA ALA A 196 23.67 4.10 -16.59
C ALA A 196 24.18 2.81 -17.26
N ALA A 197 25.38 2.82 -17.84
CA ALA A 197 26.02 1.62 -18.40
C ALA A 197 26.33 0.56 -17.33
N ILE A 198 26.84 0.99 -16.17
CA ILE A 198 27.07 0.10 -15.00
C ILE A 198 25.76 -0.52 -14.53
N CYS A 199 24.67 0.27 -14.48
CA CYS A 199 23.34 -0.21 -14.15
C CYS A 199 22.82 -1.30 -15.12
N VAL A 200 22.98 -1.10 -16.43
CA VAL A 200 22.59 -2.11 -17.44
C VAL A 200 23.45 -3.38 -17.34
N CYS A 201 24.75 -3.26 -17.03
CA CYS A 201 25.61 -4.43 -16.79
C CYS A 201 25.21 -5.23 -15.53
N LEU A 202 24.68 -4.55 -14.51
CA LEU A 202 24.19 -5.19 -13.28
C LEU A 202 22.86 -5.94 -13.53
N ASP A 203 21.94 -5.36 -14.29
CA ASP A 203 20.67 -6.02 -14.66
C ASP A 203 20.88 -7.24 -15.56
N GLU A 204 21.81 -7.17 -16.53
CA GLU A 204 22.18 -8.30 -17.39
C GLU A 204 22.62 -9.50 -16.54
N LYS A 205 23.57 -9.27 -15.63
CA LYS A 205 24.11 -10.28 -14.71
C LYS A 205 23.02 -10.91 -13.84
N GLU A 206 22.05 -10.11 -13.40
CA GLU A 206 21.00 -10.60 -12.53
C GLU A 206 19.94 -11.44 -13.27
N ASN A 207 19.65 -11.10 -14.53
CA ASN A 207 18.84 -11.95 -15.39
C ASN A 207 19.52 -13.31 -15.63
N GLU A 208 20.85 -13.33 -15.83
CA GLU A 208 21.63 -14.58 -15.94
C GLU A 208 21.59 -15.42 -14.65
N ASN A 209 21.75 -14.80 -13.47
CA ASN A 209 21.65 -15.48 -12.17
C ASN A 209 20.28 -16.18 -12.01
N LYS A 210 19.18 -15.47 -12.29
CA LYS A 210 17.81 -16.01 -12.19
C LYS A 210 17.58 -17.20 -13.14
N ASN A 211 18.09 -17.11 -14.36
CA ASN A 211 17.99 -18.19 -15.35
C ASN A 211 18.83 -19.42 -14.96
N ALA A 212 20.05 -19.21 -14.44
CA ALA A 212 20.90 -20.27 -13.93
C ALA A 212 20.31 -20.96 -12.68
N ALA A 213 19.74 -20.19 -11.74
CA ALA A 213 19.06 -20.71 -10.56
C ALA A 213 17.84 -21.54 -10.93
N SER A 214 17.01 -21.08 -11.88
CA SER A 214 15.84 -21.81 -12.38
C SER A 214 16.25 -23.13 -13.06
N SER A 215 17.31 -23.10 -13.86
CA SER A 215 17.89 -24.31 -14.50
C SER A 215 18.41 -25.31 -13.46
N LYS A 216 19.07 -24.83 -12.40
CA LYS A 216 19.58 -25.65 -11.31
C LYS A 216 18.47 -26.23 -10.42
N ALA A 217 17.37 -25.50 -10.23
CA ALA A 217 16.17 -26.01 -9.58
C ALA A 217 15.52 -27.13 -10.40
N LEU A 218 15.38 -26.96 -11.73
CA LEU A 218 14.89 -28.01 -12.63
C LEU A 218 15.78 -29.26 -12.63
N TYR A 219 17.10 -29.08 -12.55
CA TYR A 219 18.06 -30.20 -12.39
C TYR A 219 17.84 -30.94 -11.06
N LEU A 220 17.76 -30.21 -9.95
CA LEU A 220 17.52 -30.81 -8.62
C LEU A 220 16.15 -31.49 -8.50
N VAL A 221 15.11 -30.95 -9.15
CA VAL A 221 13.80 -31.62 -9.24
C VAL A 221 13.88 -32.91 -10.07
N ARG A 222 14.64 -32.92 -11.17
CA ARG A 222 14.88 -34.16 -11.96
C ARG A 222 15.66 -35.21 -11.17
N GLU A 223 16.72 -34.84 -10.45
CA GLU A 223 17.46 -35.80 -9.62
C GLU A 223 16.65 -36.26 -8.40
N HIS A 224 15.88 -35.37 -7.76
CA HIS A 224 14.95 -35.79 -6.70
C HIS A 224 13.86 -36.73 -7.23
N HIS A 225 13.38 -36.53 -8.47
CA HIS A 225 12.44 -37.44 -9.11
C HIS A 225 13.08 -38.80 -9.45
N LYS A 226 14.32 -38.83 -9.95
CA LYS A 226 15.09 -40.07 -10.14
C LYS A 226 15.30 -40.81 -8.82
N ILE A 227 15.73 -40.12 -7.75
CA ILE A 227 15.93 -40.71 -6.43
C ILE A 227 14.61 -41.23 -5.85
N MET A 228 13.51 -40.49 -5.99
CA MET A 228 12.17 -40.94 -5.56
C MET A 228 11.69 -42.15 -6.37
N THR A 229 11.98 -42.22 -7.67
CA THR A 229 11.61 -43.35 -8.53
C THR A 229 12.47 -44.57 -8.24
N ALA A 230 13.78 -44.41 -8.08
CA ALA A 230 14.68 -45.47 -7.62
C ALA A 230 14.28 -45.98 -6.22
N ARG A 231 13.86 -45.09 -5.30
CA ARG A 231 13.34 -45.47 -3.98
C ARG A 231 11.98 -46.17 -4.04
N LYS A 232 11.11 -45.83 -5.01
CA LYS A 232 9.88 -46.59 -5.28
C LYS A 232 10.18 -47.99 -5.82
N VAL A 233 11.09 -48.11 -6.79
CA VAL A 233 11.53 -49.42 -7.34
C VAL A 233 12.21 -50.27 -6.26
N TRP A 234 13.06 -49.67 -5.43
CA TRP A 234 13.68 -50.33 -4.27
C TRP A 234 12.64 -50.78 -3.23
N ASN A 235 11.67 -49.92 -2.89
CA ASN A 235 10.60 -50.29 -1.95
C ASN A 235 9.72 -51.42 -2.54
N TYR A 236 9.37 -51.37 -3.82
CA TYR A 236 8.61 -52.42 -4.49
C TYR A 236 9.37 -53.75 -4.51
N ALA A 237 10.66 -53.74 -4.88
CA ALA A 237 11.52 -54.93 -4.81
C ALA A 237 11.66 -55.45 -3.37
N LYS A 238 11.76 -54.55 -2.38
CA LYS A 238 11.80 -54.89 -0.96
C LYS A 238 10.48 -55.50 -0.46
N GLU A 239 9.34 -55.00 -0.91
CA GLU A 239 8.00 -55.54 -0.59
C GLU A 239 7.80 -56.93 -1.21
N GLN A 240 8.28 -57.16 -2.43
CA GLN A 240 8.28 -58.50 -3.05
C GLN A 240 9.22 -59.49 -2.34
N LEU A 241 10.37 -59.02 -1.82
CA LEU A 241 11.34 -59.87 -1.09
C LEU A 241 10.97 -60.15 0.37
N LEU A 242 10.26 -59.23 1.04
CA LEU A 242 9.79 -59.42 2.43
C LEU A 242 8.36 -59.98 2.52
N GLY A 243 7.65 -60.17 1.40
CA GLY A 243 6.29 -60.73 1.38
C GLY A 243 6.18 -62.23 1.74
N SER A 244 7.29 -62.88 2.09
CA SER A 244 7.36 -64.31 2.42
C SER A 244 7.62 -64.62 3.90
N GLU A 245 7.90 -63.61 4.73
CA GLU A 245 8.13 -63.74 6.18
C GLU A 245 7.23 -62.78 6.97
N ASN A 246 7.00 -63.06 8.26
CA ASN A 246 6.14 -62.30 9.18
C ASN A 246 4.64 -62.29 8.81
N LYS A 247 4.00 -63.46 8.99
CA LYS A 247 2.54 -63.59 9.12
C LYS A 247 2.09 -63.88 10.57
N GLU A 248 2.83 -63.31 11.53
CA GLU A 248 2.51 -63.26 12.96
C GLU A 248 2.74 -61.83 13.48
N GLU A 249 2.40 -61.57 14.75
CA GLU A 249 2.40 -60.25 15.41
C GLU A 249 1.41 -59.20 14.85
N ARG A 250 0.14 -59.36 15.25
CA ARG A 250 -0.83 -58.25 15.39
C ARG A 250 -1.59 -58.38 16.71
N GLU A 251 -1.16 -57.66 17.75
CA GLU A 251 -2.03 -57.37 18.91
C GLU A 251 -1.56 -56.13 19.70
N PHE A 252 -2.48 -55.50 20.44
CA PHE A 252 -2.35 -54.24 21.23
C PHE A 252 -2.01 -52.97 20.43
N GLY A 253 -2.53 -51.76 20.72
CA GLY A 253 -3.60 -51.30 21.65
C GLY A 253 -3.51 -49.76 21.78
N SER A 254 -4.42 -48.93 21.24
CA SER A 254 -5.79 -48.58 21.69
C SER A 254 -5.88 -47.46 22.75
N LEU A 255 -6.55 -46.33 22.38
CA LEU A 255 -7.19 -45.31 23.27
C LEU A 255 -6.23 -44.42 24.13
N THR A 256 -6.58 -43.26 24.72
CA THR A 256 -7.85 -42.48 24.89
C THR A 256 -7.63 -40.97 24.63
N GLY A 257 -8.71 -40.15 24.63
CA GLY A 257 -8.68 -38.67 24.49
C GLY A 257 -8.84 -37.87 25.82
N PRO A 258 -8.98 -36.53 25.76
CA PRO A 258 -8.85 -35.63 26.93
C PRO A 258 -10.18 -35.17 27.58
N PRO A 259 -10.17 -34.72 28.86
CA PRO A 259 -11.31 -34.11 29.56
C PRO A 259 -11.19 -32.59 29.78
N ALA A 260 -12.28 -31.95 30.22
CA ALA A 260 -12.33 -30.54 30.67
C ALA A 260 -13.51 -30.30 31.65
N LYS A 261 -13.40 -29.24 32.50
CA LYS A 261 -14.46 -28.31 33.00
C LYS A 261 -14.44 -27.91 34.50
N LEU A 262 -14.48 -26.58 34.70
CA LEU A 262 -15.24 -25.74 35.66
C LEU A 262 -15.10 -25.80 37.20
N THR A 263 -15.08 -24.56 37.75
CA THR A 263 -15.36 -24.07 39.13
C THR A 263 -16.19 -22.75 39.01
N SER A 264 -16.84 -22.22 40.06
CA SER A 264 -17.67 -20.99 39.96
C SER A 264 -17.98 -20.27 41.30
N LYS A 265 -18.61 -19.06 41.23
CA LYS A 265 -19.15 -18.16 42.28
C LYS A 265 -18.13 -17.21 42.96
N GLY A 266 -18.50 -16.00 43.44
CA GLY A 266 -19.78 -15.24 43.38
C GLY A 266 -19.75 -13.88 44.14
N ASP A 267 -20.74 -13.01 43.88
CA ASP A 267 -20.88 -11.54 44.23
C ASP A 267 -21.40 -11.25 45.69
N PRO A 268 -21.87 -10.04 46.18
CA PRO A 268 -22.09 -8.65 45.65
C PRO A 268 -21.70 -7.43 46.61
N ILE A 269 -22.33 -6.22 46.53
CA ILE A 269 -22.06 -4.90 47.26
C ILE A 269 -23.39 -4.04 47.52
N ASP A 270 -23.57 -2.78 48.04
CA ASP A 270 -22.79 -1.53 48.38
C ASP A 270 -23.61 -0.41 49.22
N LEU A 271 -23.03 0.79 49.55
CA LEU A 271 -23.60 2.15 49.96
C LEU A 271 -24.21 2.45 51.39
N ASP A 272 -24.51 3.69 51.92
CA ASP A 272 -23.98 5.11 51.91
C ASP A 272 -24.82 6.14 52.84
N VAL A 273 -24.44 7.46 52.97
CA VAL A 273 -25.22 8.73 53.31
C VAL A 273 -25.29 9.43 54.75
N ALA A 274 -24.61 10.62 54.98
CA ALA A 274 -24.86 12.04 55.60
C ALA A 274 -25.41 12.64 57.04
N MET A 275 -24.79 13.75 57.67
CA MET A 275 -25.18 15.17 58.33
C MET A 275 -25.67 15.67 59.88
N ASP A 276 -25.72 17.04 60.40
CA ASP A 276 -25.90 17.76 61.88
C ASP A 276 -26.29 19.41 62.27
N PRO A 277 -26.61 20.08 63.55
CA PRO A 277 -27.19 21.54 64.02
C PRO A 277 -26.75 22.61 65.30
N SER A 278 -27.50 23.70 65.93
CA SER A 278 -27.11 24.90 67.00
C SER A 278 -28.10 25.99 67.92
N PRO A 279 -27.72 27.05 68.87
CA PRO A 279 -28.48 27.92 70.05
C PRO A 279 -28.49 29.61 70.45
N ASN A 280 -29.00 30.26 71.67
CA ASN A 280 -29.30 31.80 72.17
C ASN A 280 -29.42 32.31 73.82
N ALA A 281 -29.75 33.48 74.63
CA ALA A 281 -30.04 35.07 74.82
C ALA A 281 -30.32 35.89 76.33
N ASP A 282 -30.48 37.32 76.54
CA ASP A 282 -31.09 38.51 77.53
C ASP A 282 -30.83 39.02 79.13
N ASP A 283 -31.17 40.13 80.02
CA ASP A 283 -31.55 41.69 80.34
C ASP A 283 -31.43 42.27 81.94
N ALA A 284 -31.78 43.40 82.80
CA ALA A 284 -32.52 44.81 83.08
C ALA A 284 -32.25 45.79 84.46
N THR A 285 -32.87 47.05 84.86
CA THR A 285 -32.75 48.00 86.20
C THR A 285 -33.52 49.49 86.47
N ARG A 286 -33.68 50.33 87.67
CA ARG A 286 -33.98 51.93 87.99
C ARG A 286 -34.51 52.71 89.42
N CYS A 287 -34.44 54.13 89.71
CA CYS A 287 -35.16 55.30 90.63
C CYS A 287 -34.93 55.85 92.22
N GLY A 288 -35.29 57.00 93.03
CA GLY A 288 -35.75 58.55 93.15
C GLY A 288 -36.28 59.41 94.54
N GLU A 289 -36.18 60.83 94.81
CA GLU A 289 -36.95 62.05 95.59
C GLU A 289 -36.95 62.80 97.14
N GLY A 290 -37.42 64.12 97.47
CA GLY A 290 -37.71 64.92 98.87
C GLY A 290 -37.86 66.59 99.22
N GLY A 291 -38.40 67.24 100.40
CA GLY A 291 -38.43 68.80 100.89
C GLY A 291 -39.31 69.55 102.15
N SER A 292 -39.15 70.88 102.73
CA SER A 292 -40.00 71.71 103.85
C SER A 292 -39.78 73.31 104.41
N GLY A 293 -40.58 74.06 105.36
CA GLY A 293 -40.37 75.50 106.10
C GLY A 293 -41.47 76.46 106.98
N LYS A 294 -41.24 77.60 107.84
CA LYS A 294 -42.24 78.61 108.65
C LYS A 294 -41.87 79.91 109.69
N ILE A 295 -42.78 80.91 110.23
CA ILE A 295 -42.88 81.89 111.56
C ILE A 295 -42.90 83.60 111.59
N LYS A 296 -43.24 84.72 112.48
CA LYS A 296 -43.87 85.35 113.86
C LYS A 296 -44.18 87.01 114.11
N GLU A 297 -44.75 87.60 115.30
CA GLU A 297 -44.72 88.99 116.15
C GLU A 297 -45.68 90.39 116.30
N VAL A 298 -45.65 91.32 117.41
CA VAL A 298 -46.62 92.56 117.85
C VAL A 298 -46.25 93.77 118.98
N SER A 299 -47.04 94.92 119.38
CA SER A 299 -46.79 96.16 120.41
C SER A 299 -47.95 97.23 121.02
N LEU A 300 -47.74 98.38 121.86
CA LEU A 300 -48.66 99.40 122.74
C LEU A 300 -48.22 100.99 123.04
N GLU A 301 -48.65 102.12 123.82
CA GLU A 301 -49.70 102.85 124.81
C GLU A 301 -49.64 104.54 124.95
N GLU A 302 -50.05 105.65 125.79
CA GLU A 302 -50.59 106.34 127.15
C GLU A 302 -51.33 107.86 127.07
N ASP A 303 -51.70 109.01 127.88
CA ASP A 303 -51.78 109.87 129.26
C ASP A 303 -52.90 111.14 129.37
N THR A 304 -53.21 112.33 130.14
CA THR A 304 -52.84 113.46 131.24
C THR A 304 -54.01 114.48 131.95
N VAL A 305 -53.84 115.71 132.69
CA VAL A 305 -54.81 116.65 133.61
C VAL A 305 -54.60 118.32 133.78
N MET A 306 -55.11 119.46 134.52
CA MET A 306 -55.92 120.19 135.72
C MET A 306 -56.31 121.83 135.57
N MET A 307 -56.81 122.95 136.35
CA MET A 307 -57.47 123.64 137.66
C MET A 307 -58.03 125.22 137.50
N ASP A 308 -58.53 126.34 138.26
CA ASP A 308 -58.98 127.09 139.62
C ASP A 308 -59.84 128.54 139.47
N MET A 309 -60.28 129.70 140.20
CA MET A 309 -60.49 130.57 141.55
C MET A 309 -61.46 131.96 141.42
N GLN A 310 -61.86 133.15 142.14
CA GLN A 310 -62.12 134.02 143.47
C GLN A 310 -62.78 135.56 143.27
N HIS A 311 -63.27 136.73 144.00
CA HIS A 311 -63.81 137.50 145.31
C HIS A 311 -64.42 139.07 145.12
N GLU A 312 -64.97 140.18 145.88
CA GLU A 312 -65.44 140.87 147.26
C GLU A 312 -66.12 142.43 147.33
N ARG A 313 -66.88 142.99 148.42
CA ARG A 313 -67.24 144.43 149.11
C ARG A 313 -68.52 145.52 149.15
N ASP A 314 -68.62 146.67 150.01
CA ASP A 314 -69.65 147.91 150.17
C ASP A 314 -69.19 149.37 150.87
N THR A 315 -69.75 150.64 151.24
CA THR A 315 -71.04 151.52 151.66
C THR A 315 -71.02 153.20 151.77
N PRO A 316 -72.09 154.14 151.98
CA PRO A 316 -72.12 155.69 152.19
C PRO A 316 -72.37 156.44 153.58
N ALA A 317 -71.87 157.68 153.83
CA ALA A 317 -72.55 159.01 153.58
C ALA A 317 -71.81 159.95 152.61
N THR A 318 -70.84 159.40 151.89
CA THR A 318 -70.01 160.05 150.87
C THR A 318 -69.81 159.17 149.63
N GLN A 319 -70.44 157.97 149.58
CA GLN A 319 -69.80 156.79 148.97
C GLN A 319 -70.76 155.67 148.45
N ASP A 320 -72.09 155.80 148.34
CA ASP A 320 -72.86 156.52 147.30
C ASP A 320 -72.55 156.11 145.83
N LYS A 321 -71.57 155.23 145.63
CA LYS A 321 -71.20 154.60 144.35
C LYS A 321 -71.20 153.07 144.40
N TYR A 322 -71.29 152.47 145.59
CA TYR A 322 -70.82 151.10 145.80
C TYR A 322 -71.91 150.02 145.62
N GLN A 323 -73.10 150.18 146.18
CA GLN A 323 -74.19 149.20 146.00
C GLN A 323 -74.62 149.06 144.52
N THR A 324 -74.55 150.16 143.76
CA THR A 324 -74.77 150.19 142.30
C THR A 324 -73.68 149.48 141.48
N LEU A 325 -72.53 149.17 142.10
CA LEU A 325 -71.52 148.26 141.56
C LEU A 325 -71.81 146.81 141.99
N GLN A 326 -72.17 146.59 143.26
CA GLN A 326 -72.49 145.25 143.78
C GLN A 326 -73.60 144.57 142.95
N GLN A 327 -74.68 145.29 142.66
CA GLN A 327 -75.80 144.73 141.89
C GLN A 327 -75.43 144.41 140.43
N LYS A 328 -74.41 145.06 139.86
CA LYS A 328 -73.85 144.72 138.54
C LYS A 328 -72.89 143.53 138.61
N TYR A 329 -72.10 143.44 139.68
CA TYR A 329 -71.21 142.29 139.92
C TYR A 329 -72.01 140.99 140.00
N ASP A 330 -73.16 141.00 140.68
CA ASP A 330 -74.03 139.81 140.80
C ASP A 330 -74.67 139.41 139.44
N GLU A 331 -74.98 140.36 138.55
CA GLU A 331 -75.39 140.07 137.16
C GLU A 331 -74.23 139.51 136.32
N GLU A 332 -73.03 140.09 136.43
CA GLU A 332 -71.83 139.70 135.68
C GLU A 332 -71.33 138.29 136.09
N VAL A 333 -71.43 137.94 137.37
CA VAL A 333 -71.17 136.57 137.88
C VAL A 333 -72.21 135.56 137.35
N LEU A 334 -73.49 135.96 137.23
CA LEU A 334 -74.53 135.12 136.66
C LEU A 334 -74.31 134.88 135.15
N GLU A 335 -73.82 135.87 134.41
CA GLU A 335 -73.46 135.74 133.01
C GLU A 335 -72.20 134.87 132.80
N ASN A 336 -71.18 135.03 133.65
CA ASN A 336 -69.99 134.17 133.68
C ASN A 336 -70.36 132.69 133.93
N THR A 337 -71.35 132.45 134.78
CA THR A 337 -71.87 131.10 135.08
C THR A 337 -72.56 130.47 133.86
N LYS A 338 -73.30 131.24 133.06
CA LYS A 338 -73.89 130.77 131.79
C LYS A 338 -72.82 130.45 130.74
N LEU A 339 -71.77 131.28 130.63
CA LEU A 339 -70.65 131.05 129.71
C LEU A 339 -69.91 129.74 130.00
N LYS A 340 -69.74 129.37 131.27
CA LYS A 340 -69.15 128.05 131.63
C LYS A 340 -70.04 126.87 131.19
N GLN A 341 -71.36 127.01 131.25
CA GLN A 341 -72.28 125.96 130.77
C GLN A 341 -72.24 125.80 129.24
N THR A 342 -72.11 126.89 128.47
CA THR A 342 -71.99 126.80 127.00
C THR A 342 -70.64 126.25 126.53
N LEU A 343 -69.56 126.42 127.31
CA LEU A 343 -68.25 125.87 126.99
C LEU A 343 -68.23 124.33 127.04
N ASN A 344 -68.71 123.74 128.15
CA ASN A 344 -68.75 122.28 128.32
C ASN A 344 -69.59 121.60 127.22
N ALA A 345 -70.71 122.22 126.83
CA ALA A 345 -71.57 121.72 125.74
C ALA A 345 -70.88 121.73 124.35
N PHE A 346 -69.78 122.46 124.19
CA PHE A 346 -68.96 122.47 122.98
C PHE A 346 -67.91 121.34 122.97
N GLU A 347 -67.34 121.00 124.13
CA GLU A 347 -66.33 119.94 124.26
C GLU A 347 -66.87 118.54 123.96
N ASP A 348 -68.07 118.23 124.44
CA ASP A 348 -68.69 116.93 124.13
C ASP A 348 -69.04 116.79 122.64
N LYS A 349 -69.41 117.90 121.99
CA LYS A 349 -69.69 117.93 120.54
C LYS A 349 -68.43 117.76 119.68
N MET A 350 -67.27 118.19 120.18
CA MET A 350 -65.96 117.91 119.58
C MET A 350 -65.61 116.40 119.63
N LYS A 351 -65.90 115.72 120.74
CA LYS A 351 -65.65 114.27 120.89
C LYS A 351 -66.47 113.45 119.88
N GLU A 352 -67.74 113.77 119.69
CA GLU A 352 -68.62 113.02 118.77
C GLU A 352 -68.15 113.13 117.31
N LEU A 353 -67.80 114.33 116.83
CA LEU A 353 -67.30 114.55 115.46
C LEU A 353 -66.00 113.76 115.18
N SER A 354 -65.10 113.67 116.16
CA SER A 354 -63.85 112.90 116.05
C SER A 354 -64.09 111.41 115.78
N SER A 355 -65.17 110.85 116.34
CA SER A 355 -65.53 109.44 116.16
C SER A 355 -65.94 109.10 114.71
N GLN A 356 -66.68 109.99 114.05
CA GLN A 356 -67.22 109.76 112.70
C GLN A 356 -66.12 109.76 111.63
N VAL A 357 -65.19 110.71 111.71
CA VAL A 357 -64.04 110.82 110.78
C VAL A 357 -63.19 109.54 110.80
N ASN A 358 -62.96 108.98 111.98
CA ASN A 358 -62.18 107.75 112.16
C ASN A 358 -62.87 106.50 111.59
N MET A 359 -64.20 106.51 111.43
CA MET A 359 -64.96 105.40 110.84
C MET A 359 -64.85 105.41 109.31
N GLN A 360 -65.17 106.55 108.67
CA GLN A 360 -65.05 106.72 107.21
C GLN A 360 -63.60 106.51 106.73
N GLY A 361 -62.62 106.94 107.53
CA GLY A 361 -61.19 106.70 107.29
C GLY A 361 -60.75 105.23 107.27
N LYS A 362 -61.61 104.26 107.61
CA LYS A 362 -61.34 102.81 107.48
C LYS A 362 -61.92 102.24 106.19
N GLU A 363 -63.16 102.56 105.83
CA GLU A 363 -63.85 102.00 104.66
C GLU A 363 -63.13 102.31 103.34
N VAL A 364 -62.67 103.56 103.17
CA VAL A 364 -61.91 104.00 101.99
C VAL A 364 -60.63 103.19 101.78
N ARG A 365 -59.98 102.73 102.86
CA ARG A 365 -58.76 101.91 102.79
C ARG A 365 -59.02 100.46 102.35
N GLU A 366 -60.21 99.92 102.60
CA GLU A 366 -60.60 98.58 102.12
C GLU A 366 -60.99 98.60 100.64
N VAL A 367 -61.74 99.61 100.19
CA VAL A 367 -62.14 99.74 98.78
C VAL A 367 -60.91 99.90 97.88
N LYS A 368 -59.93 100.72 98.28
CA LYS A 368 -58.70 100.95 97.52
C LYS A 368 -57.91 99.65 97.26
N LYS A 369 -57.68 98.82 98.30
CA LYS A 369 -56.99 97.52 98.17
C LYS A 369 -57.67 96.57 97.19
N LYS A 370 -59.01 96.57 97.14
CA LYS A 370 -59.78 95.70 96.24
C LYS A 370 -59.66 96.14 94.78
N ALA A 371 -59.62 97.45 94.52
CA ALA A 371 -59.38 97.99 93.18
C ALA A 371 -57.97 97.67 92.68
N GLU A 372 -56.94 97.89 93.51
CA GLU A 372 -55.53 97.63 93.17
C GLU A 372 -55.28 96.14 92.84
N LYS A 373 -55.93 95.21 93.54
CA LYS A 373 -55.83 93.78 93.22
C LYS A 373 -56.52 93.42 91.90
N LEU A 374 -57.70 93.97 91.63
CA LEU A 374 -58.49 93.59 90.45
C LEU A 374 -57.81 93.99 89.12
N ASP A 375 -57.10 95.12 89.11
CA ASP A 375 -56.34 95.58 87.93
C ASP A 375 -55.12 94.69 87.66
N SER A 376 -54.42 94.26 88.72
CA SER A 376 -53.34 93.26 88.64
C SER A 376 -53.83 91.93 88.06
N ASP A 377 -54.97 91.41 88.54
CA ASP A 377 -55.55 90.17 88.05
C ASP A 377 -55.99 90.28 86.56
N LEU A 378 -56.51 91.45 86.14
CA LEU A 378 -56.90 91.73 84.75
C LEU A 378 -55.69 91.77 83.80
N LEU A 379 -54.58 92.39 84.22
CA LEU A 379 -53.33 92.44 83.45
C LEU A 379 -52.73 91.04 83.26
N ALA A 380 -52.72 90.22 84.31
CA ALA A 380 -52.28 88.82 84.22
C ALA A 380 -53.13 88.01 83.22
N GLN A 381 -54.46 88.15 83.28
CA GLN A 381 -55.37 87.45 82.36
C GLN A 381 -55.17 87.87 80.89
N ARG A 382 -54.87 89.16 80.63
CA ARG A 382 -54.54 89.65 79.27
C ARG A 382 -53.24 89.05 78.75
N SER A 383 -52.20 88.98 79.58
CA SER A 383 -50.91 88.35 79.21
C SER A 383 -51.08 86.88 78.81
N ILE A 384 -51.75 86.07 79.65
CA ILE A 384 -52.06 84.67 79.36
C ILE A 384 -52.86 84.52 78.05
N SER A 385 -53.86 85.40 77.85
CA SER A 385 -54.69 85.41 76.64
C SER A 385 -53.93 85.74 75.36
N GLN A 386 -52.81 86.47 75.45
CA GLN A 386 -51.94 86.75 74.32
C GLN A 386 -51.04 85.54 74.02
N SER A 387 -50.35 84.99 75.02
CA SER A 387 -49.48 83.82 74.83
C SER A 387 -50.23 82.61 74.26
N LEU A 388 -51.49 82.38 74.68
CA LEU A 388 -52.34 81.31 74.12
C LEU A 388 -52.72 81.52 72.65
N ARG A 389 -52.75 82.77 72.15
CA ARG A 389 -52.97 83.06 70.72
C ARG A 389 -51.70 82.79 69.93
N GLU A 390 -50.55 83.22 70.43
CA GLU A 390 -49.24 82.99 69.82
C GLU A 390 -48.90 81.49 69.76
N GLU A 391 -49.24 80.74 70.81
CA GLU A 391 -49.16 79.27 70.88
C GLU A 391 -50.04 78.60 69.81
N LYS A 392 -51.32 79.01 69.72
CA LYS A 392 -52.27 78.49 68.72
C LYS A 392 -51.81 78.76 67.29
N ASP A 393 -51.32 79.96 67.01
CA ASP A 393 -50.79 80.34 65.70
C ASP A 393 -49.53 79.55 65.35
N ARG A 394 -48.63 79.28 66.32
CA ARG A 394 -47.46 78.42 66.12
C ARG A 394 -47.88 77.00 65.77
N LEU A 395 -48.80 76.41 66.53
CA LEU A 395 -49.33 75.06 66.28
C LEU A 395 -50.04 74.95 64.92
N SER A 396 -50.79 75.98 64.51
CA SER A 396 -51.43 76.02 63.18
C SER A 396 -50.42 76.10 62.02
N ARG A 397 -49.31 76.83 62.21
CA ARG A 397 -48.19 76.87 61.23
C ARG A 397 -47.43 75.54 61.18
N GLU A 398 -47.29 74.87 62.32
CA GLU A 398 -46.63 73.55 62.40
C GLU A 398 -47.49 72.44 61.76
N GLY A 399 -48.81 72.42 62.02
CA GLY A 399 -49.75 71.50 61.38
C GLY A 399 -49.75 71.65 59.86
N THR A 400 -49.90 72.89 59.35
CA THR A 400 -49.86 73.15 57.90
C THR A 400 -48.49 72.89 57.25
N LYS A 401 -47.39 72.86 58.03
CA LYS A 401 -46.07 72.37 57.56
C LYS A 401 -46.06 70.83 57.46
N LYS A 402 -46.52 70.14 58.51
CA LYS A 402 -46.62 68.67 58.55
C LYS A 402 -47.55 68.11 57.47
N ASP A 403 -48.67 68.78 57.17
CA ASP A 403 -49.57 68.41 56.06
C ASP A 403 -48.89 68.47 54.69
N ARG A 404 -48.02 69.46 54.46
CA ARG A 404 -47.25 69.60 53.21
C ARG A 404 -46.18 68.51 53.11
N GLU A 405 -45.50 68.21 54.21
CA GLU A 405 -44.52 67.13 54.30
C GLU A 405 -45.18 65.76 54.07
N TYR A 406 -46.35 65.52 54.67
CA TYR A 406 -47.12 64.29 54.46
C TYR A 406 -47.58 64.11 53.00
N ARG A 407 -48.12 65.16 52.36
CA ARG A 407 -48.50 65.11 50.94
C ARG A 407 -47.30 64.90 50.01
N SER A 408 -46.14 65.46 50.35
CA SER A 408 -44.89 65.22 49.62
C SER A 408 -44.42 63.77 49.76
N LEU A 409 -44.49 63.21 50.97
CA LEU A 409 -44.20 61.80 51.25
C LEU A 409 -45.16 60.85 50.53
N ASP A 410 -46.46 61.13 50.50
CA ASP A 410 -47.46 60.33 49.79
C ASP A 410 -47.26 60.38 48.26
N THR A 411 -46.99 61.56 47.70
CA THR A 411 -46.62 61.72 46.27
C THR A 411 -45.35 60.92 45.95
N ARG A 412 -44.37 60.90 46.85
CA ARG A 412 -43.14 60.10 46.70
C ARG A 412 -43.40 58.60 46.84
N HIS A 413 -44.25 58.18 47.78
CA HIS A 413 -44.60 56.78 48.02
C HIS A 413 -45.38 56.18 46.84
N THR A 414 -46.40 56.90 46.34
CA THR A 414 -47.14 56.51 45.12
C THR A 414 -46.23 56.44 43.89
N THR A 415 -45.30 57.41 43.73
CA THR A 415 -44.28 57.35 42.68
C THR A 415 -43.39 56.11 42.80
N LEU A 416 -42.79 55.87 43.98
CA LEU A 416 -41.94 54.68 44.19
C LEU A 416 -42.73 53.37 43.97
N LYS A 417 -44.00 53.31 44.38
CA LYS A 417 -44.82 52.13 44.15
C LYS A 417 -45.07 51.88 42.66
N SER A 418 -45.39 52.92 41.88
CA SER A 418 -45.53 52.77 40.42
C SER A 418 -44.24 52.29 39.74
N GLN A 419 -43.07 52.71 40.25
CA GLN A 419 -41.77 52.23 39.78
C GLN A 419 -41.51 50.77 40.18
N PHE A 420 -41.88 50.37 41.41
CA PHE A 420 -41.77 49.00 41.88
C PHE A 420 -42.67 48.05 41.09
N ASP A 421 -43.95 48.41 40.90
CA ASP A 421 -44.93 47.61 40.15
C ASP A 421 -44.49 47.45 38.66
N HIS A 422 -43.87 48.49 38.08
CA HIS A 422 -43.27 48.42 36.74
C HIS A 422 -42.02 47.52 36.69
N LEU A 423 -41.09 47.65 37.64
CA LEU A 423 -39.90 46.79 37.75
C LEU A 423 -40.27 45.32 37.99
N GLN A 424 -41.29 45.05 38.81
CA GLN A 424 -41.82 43.70 39.04
C GLN A 424 -42.41 43.11 37.76
N SER A 425 -43.12 43.93 36.97
CA SER A 425 -43.66 43.54 35.66
C SER A 425 -42.54 43.25 34.64
N GLN A 426 -41.50 44.09 34.58
CA GLN A 426 -40.31 43.85 33.75
C GLN A 426 -39.60 42.55 34.16
N HIS A 427 -39.39 42.33 35.47
CA HIS A 427 -38.74 41.14 35.99
C HIS A 427 -39.54 39.86 35.69
N HIS A 428 -40.88 39.91 35.73
CA HIS A 428 -41.73 38.79 35.33
C HIS A 428 -41.61 38.47 33.83
N SER A 429 -41.55 39.51 32.98
CA SER A 429 -41.33 39.36 31.54
C SER A 429 -39.95 38.76 31.24
N LEU A 430 -38.87 39.30 31.83
CA LEU A 430 -37.51 38.78 31.69
C LEU A 430 -37.39 37.33 32.18
N ARG A 431 -38.00 36.99 33.31
CA ARG A 431 -38.02 35.60 33.83
C ARG A 431 -38.71 34.65 32.85
N SER A 432 -39.81 35.07 32.23
CA SER A 432 -40.52 34.28 31.23
C SER A 432 -39.70 34.08 29.95
N GLN A 433 -39.02 35.12 29.47
CA GLN A 433 -38.09 35.05 28.33
C GLN A 433 -36.87 34.16 28.63
N TYR A 434 -36.31 34.25 29.84
CA TYR A 434 -35.22 33.39 30.30
C TYR A 434 -35.64 31.93 30.35
N GLN A 435 -36.81 31.61 30.92
CA GLN A 435 -37.33 30.24 30.96
C GLN A 435 -37.61 29.68 29.56
N HIS A 436 -38.12 30.49 28.64
CA HIS A 436 -38.35 30.08 27.25
C HIS A 436 -37.03 29.79 26.51
N THR A 437 -36.04 30.68 26.61
CA THR A 437 -34.73 30.50 25.97
C THR A 437 -33.91 29.38 26.60
N GLN A 438 -34.02 29.17 27.92
CA GLN A 438 -33.45 28.01 28.61
C GLN A 438 -34.04 26.69 28.10
N GLY A 439 -35.36 26.64 27.88
CA GLY A 439 -36.03 25.48 27.25
C GLY A 439 -35.56 25.25 25.81
N GLN A 440 -35.47 26.30 24.98
CA GLN A 440 -34.93 26.20 23.62
C GLN A 440 -33.49 25.68 23.60
N LEU A 441 -32.63 26.13 24.51
CA LEU A 441 -31.25 25.66 24.65
C LEU A 441 -31.16 24.17 25.02
N GLN A 442 -31.99 23.70 25.95
CA GLN A 442 -32.05 22.27 26.31
C GLN A 442 -32.49 21.40 25.13
N ASP A 443 -33.48 21.87 24.36
CA ASP A 443 -34.02 21.15 23.21
C ASP A 443 -33.03 21.15 22.01
N LEU A 444 -32.30 22.24 21.80
CA LEU A 444 -31.16 22.31 20.87
C LEU A 444 -30.02 21.38 21.29
N HIS A 445 -29.64 21.36 22.57
CA HIS A 445 -28.56 20.50 23.07
C HIS A 445 -28.92 19.02 22.93
N ARG A 446 -30.17 18.63 23.22
CA ARG A 446 -30.69 17.27 22.98
C ARG A 446 -30.64 16.89 21.49
N LYS A 447 -31.01 17.79 20.58
CA LYS A 447 -30.94 17.57 19.12
C LYS A 447 -29.50 17.42 18.63
N ASN A 448 -28.57 18.24 19.16
CA ASN A 448 -27.16 18.19 18.79
C ASN A 448 -26.52 16.86 19.23
N LEU A 449 -26.76 16.43 20.48
CA LEU A 449 -26.28 15.15 21.00
C LEU A 449 -26.80 13.95 20.18
N ALA A 450 -28.07 13.97 19.76
CA ALA A 450 -28.62 12.94 18.89
C ALA A 450 -27.97 12.94 17.49
N SER A 451 -27.66 14.12 16.94
CA SER A 451 -26.94 14.24 15.67
C SER A 451 -25.48 13.81 15.77
N GLU A 452 -24.82 14.04 16.90
CA GLU A 452 -23.45 13.57 17.17
C GLU A 452 -23.39 12.04 17.27
N GLN A 453 -24.39 11.42 17.92
CA GLN A 453 -24.51 9.96 17.98
C GLN A 453 -24.73 9.33 16.59
N GLU A 454 -25.62 9.90 15.77
CA GLU A 454 -25.86 9.38 14.42
C GLU A 454 -24.66 9.64 13.49
N ASN A 455 -23.98 10.78 13.60
CA ASN A 455 -22.71 11.03 12.90
C ASN A 455 -21.63 10.01 13.30
N GLY A 456 -21.54 9.64 14.59
CA GLY A 456 -20.66 8.56 15.06
C GLY A 456 -21.02 7.21 14.44
N ARG A 457 -22.31 6.85 14.43
CA ARG A 457 -22.82 5.61 13.81
C ARG A 457 -22.51 5.54 12.31
N LEU A 458 -22.74 6.63 11.58
CA LEU A 458 -22.45 6.75 10.15
C LEU A 458 -20.95 6.71 9.87
N SER A 459 -20.12 7.34 10.71
CA SER A 459 -18.65 7.27 10.60
C SER A 459 -18.12 5.85 10.73
N ILE A 460 -18.60 5.09 11.72
CA ILE A 460 -18.27 3.66 11.89
C ILE A 460 -18.74 2.84 10.66
N GLN A 461 -19.95 3.11 10.15
CA GLN A 461 -20.47 2.43 8.97
C GLN A 461 -19.61 2.71 7.72
N VAL A 462 -19.27 3.98 7.45
CA VAL A 462 -18.38 4.37 6.33
C VAL A 462 -17.00 3.74 6.47
N HIS A 463 -16.42 3.71 7.68
CA HIS A 463 -15.14 3.04 7.92
C HIS A 463 -15.21 1.54 7.61
N SER A 464 -16.27 0.85 8.05
CA SER A 464 -16.48 -0.59 7.77
C SER A 464 -16.64 -0.88 6.27
N GLN A 465 -17.38 -0.04 5.53
CA GLN A 465 -17.55 -0.17 4.08
C GLN A 465 -16.24 0.13 3.33
N THR A 466 -15.46 1.11 3.79
CA THR A 466 -14.15 1.44 3.22
C THR A 466 -13.15 0.28 3.38
N MET A 467 -13.16 -0.40 4.53
CA MET A 467 -12.37 -1.61 4.76
C MET A 467 -12.81 -2.77 3.85
N GLN A 468 -14.12 -3.00 3.68
CA GLN A 468 -14.64 -4.03 2.76
C GLN A 468 -14.26 -3.75 1.30
N LEU A 469 -14.37 -2.51 0.83
CA LEU A 469 -13.96 -2.10 -0.51
C LEU A 469 -12.45 -2.30 -0.72
N SER A 470 -11.61 -1.95 0.27
CA SER A 470 -10.15 -2.18 0.19
C SER A 470 -9.79 -3.66 0.08
N ASP A 471 -10.46 -4.54 0.83
CA ASP A 471 -10.22 -5.98 0.74
C ASP A 471 -10.72 -6.58 -0.59
N LEU A 472 -11.92 -6.16 -1.04
CA LEU A 472 -12.47 -6.61 -2.33
C LEU A 472 -11.58 -6.18 -3.50
N GLN A 473 -11.04 -4.96 -3.47
CA GLN A 473 -10.12 -4.44 -4.47
C GLN A 473 -8.79 -5.22 -4.49
N LYS A 474 -8.22 -5.55 -3.32
CA LYS A 474 -7.04 -6.43 -3.21
C LYS A 474 -7.28 -7.82 -3.81
N ARG A 475 -8.46 -8.42 -3.56
CA ARG A 475 -8.84 -9.71 -4.16
C ARG A 475 -9.00 -9.61 -5.68
N TYR A 476 -9.58 -8.53 -6.19
CA TYR A 476 -9.71 -8.28 -7.64
C TYR A 476 -8.34 -8.13 -8.32
N GLU A 477 -7.42 -7.38 -7.71
CA GLU A 477 -6.04 -7.26 -8.17
C GLU A 477 -5.28 -8.60 -8.14
N ALA A 478 -5.46 -9.41 -7.11
CA ALA A 478 -4.83 -10.72 -7.02
C ALA A 478 -5.33 -11.67 -8.13
N ASN A 479 -6.66 -11.69 -8.37
CA ASN A 479 -7.27 -12.51 -9.42
C ASN A 479 -6.86 -12.04 -10.82
N THR A 480 -6.77 -10.74 -11.08
CA THR A 480 -6.33 -10.22 -12.39
C THR A 480 -4.84 -10.49 -12.65
N LYS A 481 -3.97 -10.38 -11.63
CA LYS A 481 -2.55 -10.79 -11.73
C LYS A 481 -2.41 -12.30 -12.00
N LEU A 482 -3.25 -13.13 -11.39
CA LEU A 482 -3.27 -14.59 -11.65
C LEU A 482 -3.79 -14.92 -13.06
N LEU A 483 -4.83 -14.22 -13.55
CA LEU A 483 -5.33 -14.35 -14.92
C LEU A 483 -4.29 -13.95 -15.96
N ASP A 484 -3.58 -12.84 -15.76
CA ASP A 484 -2.47 -12.40 -16.61
C ASP A 484 -1.33 -13.43 -16.64
N GLN A 485 -0.92 -13.95 -15.48
CA GLN A 485 0.06 -15.04 -15.40
C GLN A 485 -0.42 -16.29 -16.14
N ARG A 486 -1.66 -16.74 -15.94
CA ARG A 486 -2.21 -17.94 -16.62
C ARG A 486 -2.36 -17.76 -18.12
N THR A 487 -2.70 -16.55 -18.58
CA THR A 487 -2.75 -16.20 -20.01
C THR A 487 -1.35 -16.28 -20.61
N LYS A 488 -0.33 -15.75 -19.92
CA LYS A 488 1.08 -15.85 -20.34
C LYS A 488 1.63 -17.28 -20.31
N GLU A 489 1.26 -18.08 -19.32
CA GLU A 489 1.60 -19.52 -19.27
C GLU A 489 0.97 -20.29 -20.45
N LEU A 490 -0.30 -20.04 -20.76
CA LEU A 490 -0.99 -20.65 -21.92
C LEU A 490 -0.42 -20.17 -23.26
N GLN A 491 -0.16 -18.87 -23.40
CA GLN A 491 0.42 -18.32 -24.63
C GLN A 491 1.84 -18.87 -24.87
N ALA A 492 2.70 -18.89 -23.84
CA ALA A 492 4.04 -19.48 -23.95
C ALA A 492 3.97 -21.00 -24.25
N ALA A 493 2.95 -21.72 -23.76
CA ALA A 493 2.71 -23.10 -24.13
C ALA A 493 2.27 -23.23 -25.60
N GLN A 494 1.37 -22.36 -26.11
CA GLN A 494 0.95 -22.36 -27.51
C GLN A 494 2.09 -21.99 -28.47
N GLU A 495 2.93 -21.02 -28.10
CA GLU A 495 4.18 -20.70 -28.81
C GLU A 495 5.16 -21.90 -28.77
N TYR A 496 5.21 -22.64 -27.65
CA TYR A 496 5.92 -23.92 -27.55
C TYR A 496 5.23 -25.10 -28.30
N PHE A 497 4.06 -24.91 -28.91
CA PHE A 497 3.44 -25.93 -29.78
C PHE A 497 3.39 -25.55 -31.26
N HIS A 498 3.38 -24.26 -31.63
CA HIS A 498 3.43 -23.83 -33.02
C HIS A 498 4.70 -24.26 -33.77
N CYS A 499 4.52 -24.95 -34.91
CA CYS A 499 5.53 -25.04 -35.96
C CYS A 499 5.27 -23.94 -37.00
N SER A 500 6.31 -23.31 -37.53
CA SER A 500 6.19 -22.21 -38.51
C SER A 500 5.94 -22.68 -39.95
N ARG A 501 6.11 -23.98 -40.22
CA ARG A 501 5.68 -24.68 -41.43
C ARG A 501 5.03 -25.99 -41.04
N SER A 502 3.91 -26.31 -41.69
CA SER A 502 3.28 -27.62 -41.63
C SER A 502 3.29 -28.18 -43.05
N TYR A 503 4.15 -29.16 -43.30
CA TYR A 503 4.05 -29.98 -44.51
C TYR A 503 2.80 -30.84 -44.42
N ALA A 504 2.04 -30.99 -45.51
CA ALA A 504 0.95 -31.94 -45.55
C ALA A 504 1.49 -33.35 -45.77
N GLY A 505 0.81 -34.37 -45.22
CA GLY A 505 1.16 -35.76 -45.51
C GLY A 505 1.15 -36.10 -47.01
N ALA A 506 0.32 -35.39 -47.79
CA ALA A 506 0.29 -35.50 -49.25
C ALA A 506 1.59 -35.02 -49.91
N ASP A 507 2.23 -33.96 -49.40
CA ASP A 507 3.50 -33.45 -49.91
C ASP A 507 4.60 -34.49 -49.71
N LEU A 508 4.67 -35.08 -48.51
CA LEU A 508 5.62 -36.17 -48.20
C LEU A 508 5.39 -37.40 -49.08
N ILE A 509 4.14 -37.81 -49.31
CA ILE A 509 3.82 -38.90 -50.25
C ILE A 509 4.29 -38.55 -51.66
N GLY A 510 4.12 -37.30 -52.12
CA GLY A 510 4.64 -36.83 -53.41
C GLY A 510 6.16 -36.88 -53.50
N MET A 511 6.87 -36.43 -52.45
CA MET A 511 8.33 -36.45 -52.38
C MET A 511 8.90 -37.88 -52.36
N VAL A 512 8.30 -38.79 -51.58
CA VAL A 512 8.74 -40.20 -51.52
C VAL A 512 8.48 -40.92 -52.86
N ASN A 513 7.34 -40.68 -53.52
CA ASN A 513 7.08 -41.23 -54.85
C ASN A 513 8.08 -40.70 -55.90
N LYS A 514 8.47 -39.42 -55.83
CA LYS A 514 9.53 -38.87 -56.70
C LYS A 514 10.87 -39.57 -56.44
N LEU A 515 11.27 -39.73 -55.18
CA LEU A 515 12.49 -40.44 -54.80
C LEU A 515 12.48 -41.89 -55.31
N ASN A 516 11.37 -42.62 -55.16
CA ASN A 516 11.23 -43.99 -55.69
C ASN A 516 11.43 -44.05 -57.22
N GLY A 517 10.88 -43.09 -57.97
CA GLY A 517 11.10 -42.98 -59.42
C GLY A 517 12.57 -42.74 -59.79
N GLU A 518 13.29 -41.96 -58.98
CA GLU A 518 14.72 -41.67 -59.18
C GLU A 518 15.60 -42.88 -58.80
N ILE A 519 15.23 -43.63 -57.76
CA ILE A 519 15.87 -44.92 -57.39
C ILE A 519 15.71 -45.94 -58.53
N MET A 520 14.51 -46.05 -59.08
CA MET A 520 14.22 -46.92 -60.23
C MET A 520 15.09 -46.55 -61.46
N GLN A 521 15.15 -45.26 -61.81
CA GLN A 521 15.98 -44.77 -62.92
C GLN A 521 17.49 -44.90 -62.65
N ALA A 522 17.92 -44.78 -61.39
CA ALA A 522 19.31 -44.97 -61.01
C ALA A 522 19.75 -46.43 -61.20
N ALA A 523 18.97 -47.39 -60.71
CA ALA A 523 19.25 -48.81 -60.89
C ALA A 523 19.26 -49.21 -62.38
N ALA A 524 18.25 -48.78 -63.15
CA ALA A 524 18.20 -49.04 -64.59
C ALA A 524 19.44 -48.52 -65.33
N ALA A 525 19.81 -47.24 -65.11
CA ALA A 525 20.97 -46.63 -65.77
C ALA A 525 22.33 -47.19 -65.30
N ILE A 526 22.42 -47.72 -64.09
CA ILE A 526 23.60 -48.49 -63.65
C ILE A 526 23.65 -49.80 -64.45
N THR A 527 22.55 -50.56 -64.47
CA THR A 527 22.43 -51.88 -65.14
C THR A 527 22.74 -51.79 -66.64
N GLU A 528 22.14 -50.82 -67.34
CA GLU A 528 22.42 -50.49 -68.75
C GLU A 528 23.91 -50.20 -69.01
N THR A 529 24.60 -49.58 -68.04
CA THR A 529 26.03 -49.26 -68.16
C THR A 529 26.92 -50.50 -68.02
N LEU A 530 26.47 -51.56 -67.33
CA LEU A 530 27.26 -52.79 -67.10
C LEU A 530 27.49 -53.61 -68.36
N LYS A 531 26.55 -53.57 -69.31
CA LYS A 531 26.50 -54.38 -70.54
C LYS A 531 26.57 -55.89 -70.23
N ILE A 532 25.50 -56.44 -69.67
CA ILE A 532 25.44 -57.82 -69.15
C ILE A 532 25.84 -58.89 -70.19
N GLU A 533 25.60 -58.64 -71.48
CA GLU A 533 26.07 -59.46 -72.62
C GLU A 533 27.60 -59.65 -72.68
N GLU A 534 28.39 -58.75 -72.09
CA GLU A 534 29.86 -58.78 -72.08
C GLU A 534 30.45 -59.33 -70.76
N MET A 535 29.64 -59.91 -69.87
CA MET A 535 30.11 -60.47 -68.59
C MET A 535 30.75 -61.85 -68.76
N ASP A 536 32.05 -61.96 -68.44
CA ASP A 536 32.79 -63.22 -68.48
C ASP A 536 32.25 -64.25 -67.47
N SER A 537 32.20 -65.52 -67.89
CA SER A 537 31.80 -66.67 -67.07
C SER A 537 32.99 -67.65 -67.02
N PRO A 538 33.34 -68.23 -65.85
CA PRO A 538 32.42 -68.65 -64.80
C PRO A 538 32.10 -67.59 -63.73
N ARG A 539 30.83 -67.53 -63.32
CA ARG A 539 30.43 -67.10 -61.97
C ARG A 539 31.16 -67.98 -60.94
N ASP A 540 32.32 -67.53 -60.44
CA ASP A 540 33.19 -68.35 -59.59
C ASP A 540 32.53 -68.61 -58.22
N ARG A 541 31.94 -69.80 -58.09
CA ARG A 541 31.23 -70.30 -56.90
C ARG A 541 32.07 -70.27 -55.61
N SER A 542 33.40 -70.10 -55.70
CA SER A 542 34.30 -69.97 -54.55
C SER A 542 34.56 -68.52 -54.10
N LYS A 543 34.21 -67.51 -54.91
CA LYS A 543 34.46 -66.08 -54.65
C LYS A 543 33.20 -65.26 -54.39
N LEU A 544 32.20 -65.85 -53.73
CA LEU A 544 31.30 -65.07 -52.89
C LEU A 544 32.13 -64.42 -51.79
N ASP A 545 32.45 -63.13 -51.92
CA ASP A 545 33.02 -62.39 -50.81
C ASP A 545 32.02 -62.42 -49.65
N GLY A 546 32.43 -63.04 -48.54
CA GLY A 546 31.60 -63.18 -47.35
C GLY A 546 31.15 -61.82 -46.81
N LEU A 547 31.96 -60.78 -47.02
CA LEU A 547 31.61 -59.40 -46.67
C LEU A 547 30.46 -58.86 -47.52
N ALA A 548 30.49 -59.08 -48.83
CA ALA A 548 29.41 -58.67 -49.74
C ALA A 548 28.10 -59.38 -49.40
N ARG A 549 28.12 -60.70 -49.17
CA ARG A 549 26.91 -61.45 -48.78
C ARG A 549 26.40 -61.03 -47.40
N GLN A 550 27.29 -60.75 -46.44
CA GLN A 550 26.92 -60.20 -45.13
C GLN A 550 26.17 -58.87 -45.28
N VAL A 551 26.65 -57.95 -46.11
CA VAL A 551 25.96 -56.67 -46.38
C VAL A 551 24.59 -56.91 -47.02
N LEU A 552 24.52 -57.67 -48.11
CA LEU A 552 23.27 -57.86 -48.88
C LEU A 552 22.19 -58.64 -48.10
N SER A 553 22.58 -59.54 -47.18
CA SER A 553 21.63 -60.32 -46.35
C SER A 553 20.70 -59.48 -45.47
N SER A 554 20.96 -58.18 -45.33
CA SER A 554 20.10 -57.24 -44.61
C SER A 554 18.90 -56.71 -45.41
N PHE A 555 18.84 -56.96 -46.73
CA PHE A 555 17.74 -56.52 -47.60
C PHE A 555 17.43 -57.42 -48.81
N LEU A 556 18.24 -58.43 -49.11
CA LEU A 556 17.95 -59.49 -50.09
C LEU A 556 17.70 -60.82 -49.36
N SER A 557 16.74 -61.60 -49.85
CA SER A 557 16.50 -62.97 -49.37
C SER A 557 17.60 -63.94 -49.81
N GLU A 558 17.68 -65.10 -49.17
CA GLU A 558 18.64 -66.16 -49.55
C GLU A 558 18.38 -66.71 -50.97
N ASP A 559 17.11 -66.73 -51.41
CA ASP A 559 16.70 -67.15 -52.75
C ASP A 559 17.34 -66.27 -53.84
N VAL A 560 17.51 -64.96 -53.60
CA VAL A 560 18.17 -64.04 -54.55
C VAL A 560 19.62 -64.47 -54.83
N PHE A 561 20.33 -64.99 -53.84
CA PHE A 561 21.69 -65.49 -54.05
C PHE A 561 21.73 -66.76 -54.91
N GLN A 562 20.67 -67.60 -54.90
CA GLN A 562 20.57 -68.74 -55.81
C GLN A 562 20.19 -68.30 -57.23
N LEU A 563 19.21 -67.39 -57.35
CA LEU A 563 18.78 -66.84 -58.64
C LEU A 563 19.93 -66.12 -59.39
N PHE A 564 20.86 -65.48 -58.69
CA PHE A 564 22.10 -64.93 -59.29
C PHE A 564 23.01 -66.01 -59.92
N TYR A 565 22.89 -67.29 -59.55
CA TYR A 565 23.60 -68.40 -60.19
C TYR A 565 22.78 -69.15 -61.23
N ASP A 566 21.49 -69.35 -60.98
CA ASP A 566 20.64 -70.26 -61.74
C ASP A 566 19.96 -69.59 -62.95
N LEU A 567 19.86 -68.26 -62.99
CA LEU A 567 19.26 -67.53 -64.13
C LEU A 567 20.24 -67.30 -65.30
N ASP A 568 19.71 -67.51 -66.51
CA ASP A 568 20.27 -67.05 -67.78
C ASP A 568 20.32 -65.51 -67.86
N LEU A 569 21.08 -64.96 -68.82
CA LEU A 569 21.36 -63.52 -68.94
C LEU A 569 20.09 -62.65 -69.02
N ASP A 570 19.08 -63.08 -69.79
CA ASP A 570 17.81 -62.37 -69.96
C ASP A 570 17.01 -62.25 -68.65
N GLY A 571 17.11 -63.25 -67.76
CA GLY A 571 16.50 -63.22 -66.42
C GLY A 571 17.35 -62.47 -65.39
N LEU A 572 18.65 -62.32 -65.65
CA LEU A 572 19.60 -61.68 -64.74
C LEU A 572 19.43 -60.16 -64.67
N GLU A 573 19.10 -59.49 -65.79
CA GLU A 573 18.96 -58.03 -65.83
C GLU A 573 17.86 -57.50 -64.88
N PRO A 574 16.62 -58.04 -64.88
CA PRO A 574 15.61 -57.65 -63.89
C PRO A 574 16.03 -57.91 -62.44
N LEU A 575 16.76 -59.00 -62.17
CA LEU A 575 17.23 -59.34 -60.82
C LEU A 575 18.33 -58.36 -60.35
N ILE A 576 19.30 -58.03 -61.20
CA ILE A 576 20.32 -56.99 -60.92
C ILE A 576 19.65 -55.66 -60.63
N GLN A 577 18.70 -55.23 -61.47
CA GLN A 577 17.99 -53.97 -61.28
C GLN A 577 17.21 -53.95 -59.96
N GLY A 578 16.48 -55.02 -59.63
CA GLY A 578 15.74 -55.16 -58.37
C GLY A 578 16.64 -55.16 -57.13
N ALA A 579 17.79 -55.84 -57.20
CA ALA A 579 18.78 -55.85 -56.12
C ALA A 579 19.45 -54.47 -55.92
N LEU A 580 19.74 -53.74 -57.01
CA LEU A 580 20.25 -52.37 -56.95
C LEU A 580 19.22 -51.38 -56.37
N GLN A 581 17.94 -51.51 -56.74
CA GLN A 581 16.85 -50.74 -56.12
C GLN A 581 16.79 -51.02 -54.61
N ALA A 582 16.81 -52.28 -54.21
CA ALA A 582 16.77 -52.68 -52.81
C ALA A 582 17.97 -52.19 -51.98
N ALA A 583 19.18 -52.20 -52.55
CA ALA A 583 20.36 -51.64 -51.91
C ALA A 583 20.20 -50.15 -51.59
N ILE A 584 19.65 -49.38 -52.53
CA ILE A 584 19.43 -47.94 -52.36
C ILE A 584 18.26 -47.67 -51.39
N VAL A 585 17.15 -48.41 -51.51
CA VAL A 585 16.00 -48.32 -50.59
C VAL A 585 16.40 -48.64 -49.17
N HIS A 586 17.13 -49.73 -48.93
CA HIS A 586 17.66 -50.08 -47.62
C HIS A 586 18.50 -48.94 -47.06
N CYS A 587 19.42 -48.39 -47.85
CA CYS A 587 20.25 -47.26 -47.43
C CYS A 587 19.41 -46.03 -47.04
N CYS A 588 18.37 -45.69 -47.81
CA CYS A 588 17.44 -44.61 -47.46
C CYS A 588 16.67 -44.89 -46.16
N VAL A 589 16.18 -46.11 -45.93
CA VAL A 589 15.44 -46.48 -44.70
C VAL A 589 16.35 -46.46 -43.47
N GLU A 590 17.53 -47.07 -43.55
CA GLU A 590 18.50 -47.09 -42.43
C GLU A 590 18.90 -45.65 -42.05
N PHE A 591 19.32 -44.84 -43.03
CA PHE A 591 19.72 -43.47 -42.73
C PHE A 591 18.59 -42.61 -42.23
N SER A 592 17.38 -42.64 -42.81
CA SER A 592 16.28 -41.79 -42.33
C SER A 592 15.92 -42.10 -40.86
N ASN A 593 15.92 -43.39 -40.50
CA ASN A 593 15.58 -43.81 -39.15
C ASN A 593 16.70 -43.56 -38.13
N LYS A 594 17.97 -43.40 -38.55
CA LYS A 594 19.08 -42.98 -37.67
C LYS A 594 18.85 -41.60 -37.03
N TRP A 595 19.33 -41.50 -35.80
CA TRP A 595 19.39 -40.34 -34.90
C TRP A 595 20.80 -39.80 -34.75
N SER A 596 21.82 -40.63 -34.93
CA SER A 596 23.23 -40.25 -34.90
C SER A 596 24.03 -41.01 -35.95
N MET A 597 25.18 -40.47 -36.34
CA MET A 597 26.20 -41.19 -37.12
C MET A 597 27.09 -42.06 -36.21
N ASP A 598 27.10 -41.79 -34.90
CA ASP A 598 27.69 -42.65 -33.88
C ASP A 598 26.66 -43.74 -33.49
N GLU A 599 27.03 -44.99 -33.72
CA GLU A 599 26.22 -46.19 -33.49
C GLU A 599 25.84 -46.44 -32.02
N ALA A 600 26.67 -46.04 -31.06
CA ALA A 600 26.35 -46.18 -29.64
C ALA A 600 25.36 -45.11 -29.18
N VAL A 601 25.51 -43.88 -29.68
CA VAL A 601 24.58 -42.78 -29.47
C VAL A 601 23.24 -43.06 -30.17
N ASP A 602 23.25 -43.58 -31.40
CA ASP A 602 22.04 -43.90 -32.16
C ASP A 602 21.14 -44.90 -31.41
N ARG A 603 21.71 -46.03 -30.97
CA ARG A 603 20.98 -47.04 -30.17
C ARG A 603 20.39 -46.46 -28.89
N LEU A 604 21.16 -45.63 -28.17
CA LEU A 604 20.70 -44.97 -26.94
C LEU A 604 19.53 -44.02 -27.19
N LEU A 605 19.59 -43.21 -28.26
CA LEU A 605 18.55 -42.24 -28.59
C LEU A 605 17.26 -42.92 -29.10
N ARG A 606 17.37 -43.98 -29.91
CA ARG A 606 16.21 -44.79 -30.34
C ARG A 606 15.50 -45.44 -29.14
N ASP A 607 16.25 -46.02 -28.19
CA ASP A 607 15.70 -46.62 -26.96
C ASP A 607 14.98 -45.59 -26.07
N ILE A 608 15.59 -44.41 -25.89
CA ILE A 608 14.98 -43.30 -25.13
C ILE A 608 13.72 -42.76 -25.81
N HIS A 609 13.66 -42.73 -27.15
CA HIS A 609 12.45 -42.29 -27.86
C HIS A 609 11.32 -43.31 -27.77
N GLY A 610 11.60 -44.60 -28.03
CA GLY A 610 10.61 -45.67 -28.00
C GLY A 610 9.91 -45.80 -26.64
N LYS A 611 10.59 -45.44 -25.54
CA LYS A 611 10.03 -45.42 -24.18
C LYS A 611 9.16 -44.21 -23.85
N GLN A 612 9.13 -43.17 -24.68
CA GLN A 612 8.28 -41.98 -24.49
C GLN A 612 6.92 -42.09 -25.17
N GLY A 613 6.80 -42.94 -26.21
CA GLY A 613 5.60 -43.07 -27.03
C GLY A 613 5.35 -41.86 -27.95
N SER A 614 4.50 -42.06 -28.96
CA SER A 614 4.15 -40.99 -29.91
C SER A 614 3.37 -39.88 -29.21
N SER A 615 4.01 -38.73 -29.09
CA SER A 615 3.44 -37.52 -28.48
C SER A 615 4.13 -36.28 -29.04
N VAL A 616 3.45 -35.12 -29.02
CA VAL A 616 4.02 -33.83 -29.48
C VAL A 616 5.31 -33.48 -28.73
N ALA A 617 5.42 -33.86 -27.45
CA ALA A 617 6.63 -33.70 -26.66
C ALA A 617 7.79 -34.59 -27.15
N ALA A 618 7.51 -35.87 -27.43
CA ALA A 618 8.49 -36.79 -28.00
C ALA A 618 8.92 -36.37 -29.42
N CYS A 619 8.00 -35.87 -30.25
CA CYS A 619 8.29 -35.37 -31.59
C CYS A 619 9.15 -34.08 -31.56
N ARG A 620 8.90 -33.16 -30.61
CA ARG A 620 9.80 -32.02 -30.38
C ARG A 620 11.16 -32.43 -29.82
N TRP A 621 11.21 -33.45 -28.95
CA TRP A 621 12.48 -34.02 -28.49
C TRP A 621 13.26 -34.66 -29.64
N ARG A 622 12.59 -35.38 -30.57
CA ARG A 622 13.16 -35.92 -31.81
C ARG A 622 13.80 -34.81 -32.66
N SER A 623 13.05 -33.73 -32.92
CA SER A 623 13.52 -32.58 -33.70
C SER A 623 14.78 -31.92 -33.09
N ILE A 624 14.72 -31.53 -31.82
CA ILE A 624 15.85 -30.88 -31.12
C ILE A 624 17.06 -31.83 -31.04
N THR A 625 16.83 -33.11 -30.78
CA THR A 625 17.91 -34.10 -30.64
C THR A 625 18.60 -34.35 -31.98
N LYS A 626 17.86 -34.68 -33.05
CA LYS A 626 18.45 -34.92 -34.38
C LYS A 626 19.16 -33.67 -34.93
N THR A 627 18.68 -32.46 -34.62
CA THR A 627 19.35 -31.19 -34.96
C THR A 627 20.77 -31.12 -34.40
N HIS A 628 20.98 -31.53 -33.15
CA HIS A 628 22.29 -31.47 -32.47
C HIS A 628 23.11 -32.77 -32.55
N THR A 629 22.66 -33.76 -33.33
CA THR A 629 23.36 -35.04 -33.50
C THR A 629 23.51 -35.35 -34.99
N LYS A 630 22.53 -36.01 -35.62
CA LYS A 630 22.54 -36.33 -37.06
C LYS A 630 22.86 -35.14 -37.97
N TYR A 631 22.25 -33.98 -37.73
CA TYR A 631 22.39 -32.81 -38.59
C TYR A 631 23.43 -31.80 -38.08
N ALA A 632 24.28 -32.18 -37.12
CA ALA A 632 25.33 -31.30 -36.59
C ALA A 632 26.43 -30.99 -37.63
N SER A 633 26.60 -31.85 -38.64
CA SER A 633 27.36 -31.60 -39.87
C SER A 633 26.65 -32.27 -41.03
N LEU A 634 26.31 -31.51 -42.07
CA LEU A 634 25.70 -32.05 -43.28
C LEU A 634 26.73 -32.81 -44.15
N ASP A 635 27.99 -32.36 -44.16
CA ASP A 635 29.06 -33.00 -44.93
C ASP A 635 29.33 -34.44 -44.46
N ILE A 636 29.35 -34.66 -43.14
CA ILE A 636 29.50 -35.99 -42.53
C ILE A 636 28.28 -36.88 -42.84
N LEU A 637 27.07 -36.31 -42.85
CA LEU A 637 25.85 -37.02 -43.21
C LEU A 637 25.85 -37.44 -44.69
N GLU A 638 26.14 -36.52 -45.60
CA GLU A 638 26.21 -36.79 -47.05
C GLU A 638 27.28 -37.84 -47.39
N GLU A 639 28.47 -37.74 -46.81
CA GLU A 639 29.54 -38.70 -47.11
C GLU A 639 29.29 -40.07 -46.48
N GLY A 640 28.67 -40.12 -45.29
CA GLY A 640 28.18 -41.38 -44.72
C GLY A 640 27.12 -42.06 -45.58
N MET A 641 26.15 -41.29 -46.10
CA MET A 641 25.14 -41.80 -47.04
C MET A 641 25.77 -42.29 -48.35
N ARG A 642 26.71 -41.53 -48.92
CA ARG A 642 27.45 -41.90 -50.13
C ARG A 642 28.24 -43.19 -49.95
N SER A 643 28.99 -43.29 -48.86
CA SER A 643 29.81 -44.48 -48.54
C SER A 643 28.96 -45.74 -48.48
N MET A 644 27.87 -45.73 -47.70
CA MET A 644 27.02 -46.92 -47.53
C MET A 644 26.28 -47.32 -48.81
N MET A 645 25.80 -46.34 -49.60
CA MET A 645 25.17 -46.61 -50.90
C MET A 645 26.17 -47.20 -51.89
N ASN A 646 27.38 -46.64 -51.99
CA ASN A 646 28.43 -47.17 -52.86
C ASN A 646 28.85 -48.59 -52.45
N THR A 647 29.08 -48.86 -51.16
CA THR A 647 29.41 -50.21 -50.67
C THR A 647 28.30 -51.21 -50.99
N SER A 648 27.03 -50.84 -50.81
CA SER A 648 25.89 -51.72 -51.07
C SER A 648 25.72 -52.01 -52.58
N ILE A 649 25.84 -50.98 -53.43
CA ILE A 649 25.78 -51.12 -54.89
C ILE A 649 26.93 -52.00 -55.40
N LEU A 650 28.17 -51.74 -54.96
CA LEU A 650 29.34 -52.55 -55.37
C LEU A 650 29.22 -54.00 -54.89
N SER A 651 28.61 -54.25 -53.73
CA SER A 651 28.32 -55.61 -53.24
C SER A 651 27.33 -56.36 -54.14
N VAL A 652 26.29 -55.67 -54.66
CA VAL A 652 25.36 -56.26 -55.65
C VAL A 652 26.10 -56.59 -56.95
N LEU A 653 26.92 -55.67 -57.47
CA LEU A 653 27.68 -55.89 -58.72
C LEU A 653 28.65 -57.07 -58.59
N ALA A 654 29.38 -57.16 -57.47
CA ALA A 654 30.29 -58.28 -57.21
C ALA A 654 29.56 -59.64 -57.14
N ILE A 655 28.39 -59.69 -56.51
CA ILE A 655 27.60 -60.92 -56.37
C ILE A 655 26.88 -61.33 -57.67
N ALA A 656 26.49 -60.37 -58.51
CA ALA A 656 26.04 -60.63 -59.87
C ALA A 656 27.16 -61.18 -60.79
N GLY A 657 28.42 -61.15 -60.35
CA GLY A 657 29.59 -61.58 -61.11
C GLY A 657 30.16 -60.51 -62.05
N TRP A 658 29.81 -59.23 -61.87
CA TRP A 658 30.34 -58.15 -62.70
C TRP A 658 31.81 -57.87 -62.38
N ALA A 659 32.63 -57.78 -63.43
CA ALA A 659 34.01 -57.34 -63.38
C ALA A 659 34.26 -56.25 -64.43
N ALA A 660 35.14 -55.30 -64.13
CA ALA A 660 35.53 -54.29 -65.10
C ALA A 660 36.38 -54.91 -66.22
N LYS A 661 36.05 -54.55 -67.46
CA LYS A 661 36.77 -55.00 -68.67
C LYS A 661 38.16 -54.38 -68.79
N ASP A 662 38.26 -53.12 -68.37
CA ASP A 662 39.45 -52.29 -68.32
C ASP A 662 39.18 -51.10 -67.36
N ASN A 663 40.23 -50.33 -67.05
CA ASN A 663 40.16 -49.22 -66.11
C ASN A 663 39.22 -48.08 -66.58
N ASP A 664 39.04 -47.92 -67.90
CA ASP A 664 38.15 -46.88 -68.45
C ASP A 664 36.68 -47.29 -68.30
N HIS A 665 36.37 -48.58 -68.43
CA HIS A 665 35.06 -49.14 -68.10
C HIS A 665 34.77 -49.03 -66.59
N GLU A 666 35.74 -49.35 -65.73
CA GLU A 666 35.60 -49.18 -64.27
C GLU A 666 35.29 -47.72 -63.91
N LEU A 667 36.10 -46.78 -64.43
CA LEU A 667 35.93 -45.35 -64.19
C LEU A 667 34.59 -44.82 -64.75
N LYS A 668 34.12 -45.35 -65.89
CA LYS A 668 32.80 -45.02 -66.45
C LYS A 668 31.67 -45.48 -65.52
N VAL A 669 31.69 -46.73 -65.06
CA VAL A 669 30.67 -47.26 -64.12
C VAL A 669 30.71 -46.49 -62.81
N GLN A 670 31.89 -46.29 -62.21
CA GLN A 670 32.05 -45.54 -60.97
C GLN A 670 31.53 -44.09 -61.10
N LYS A 671 31.74 -43.44 -62.25
CA LYS A 671 31.21 -42.10 -62.54
C LYS A 671 29.67 -42.07 -62.66
N VAL A 672 29.07 -43.09 -63.27
CA VAL A 672 27.59 -43.22 -63.34
C VAL A 672 27.00 -43.46 -61.95
N VAL A 673 27.56 -44.41 -61.18
CA VAL A 673 27.14 -44.72 -59.81
C VAL A 673 27.24 -43.48 -58.92
N ASN A 674 28.39 -42.82 -58.84
CA ASN A 674 28.57 -41.61 -58.03
C ASN A 674 27.63 -40.46 -58.44
N GLY A 675 27.34 -40.32 -59.73
CA GLY A 675 26.36 -39.35 -60.24
C GLY A 675 24.95 -39.65 -59.71
N ARG A 676 24.47 -40.88 -59.90
CA ARG A 676 23.14 -41.32 -59.46
C ARG A 676 22.98 -41.27 -57.93
N VAL A 677 23.96 -41.74 -57.18
CA VAL A 677 23.99 -41.68 -55.71
C VAL A 677 23.90 -40.23 -55.22
N SER A 678 24.58 -39.29 -55.87
CA SER A 678 24.48 -37.86 -55.54
C SER A 678 23.08 -37.28 -55.79
N THR A 679 22.43 -37.66 -56.89
CA THR A 679 21.03 -37.28 -57.17
C THR A 679 20.05 -37.83 -56.14
N ILE A 680 20.24 -39.09 -55.71
CA ILE A 680 19.43 -39.76 -54.68
C ILE A 680 19.59 -39.07 -53.32
N ILE A 681 20.82 -38.83 -52.87
CA ILE A 681 21.12 -38.18 -51.58
C ILE A 681 20.49 -36.78 -51.53
N GLY A 682 20.61 -36.00 -52.61
CA GLY A 682 20.01 -34.67 -52.73
C GLY A 682 18.47 -34.64 -52.65
N GLN A 683 17.79 -35.78 -52.81
CA GLN A 683 16.33 -35.91 -52.65
C GLN A 683 15.94 -36.62 -51.35
N ALA A 684 16.78 -37.52 -50.84
CA ALA A 684 16.58 -38.20 -49.56
C ALA A 684 16.77 -37.26 -48.36
N ILE A 685 17.78 -36.39 -48.36
CA ILE A 685 18.06 -35.48 -47.22
C ILE A 685 16.91 -34.50 -46.94
N PRO A 686 16.26 -33.86 -47.94
CA PRO A 686 15.06 -33.05 -47.70
C PRO A 686 13.92 -33.82 -47.03
N ILE A 687 13.63 -35.05 -47.48
CA ILE A 687 12.58 -35.90 -46.90
C ILE A 687 12.93 -36.25 -45.45
N ASP A 688 14.14 -36.75 -45.22
CA ASP A 688 14.66 -37.09 -43.90
C ASP A 688 14.62 -35.91 -42.92
N ARG A 689 14.98 -34.70 -43.37
CA ARG A 689 14.90 -33.49 -42.55
C ARG A 689 13.47 -33.15 -42.15
N ILE A 690 12.50 -33.22 -43.08
CA ILE A 690 11.09 -32.93 -42.75
C ILE A 690 10.56 -33.94 -41.73
N LEU A 691 10.79 -35.25 -41.97
CA LEU A 691 10.43 -36.33 -41.05
C LEU A 691 11.10 -36.18 -39.68
N GLY A 692 12.41 -35.90 -39.68
CA GLY A 692 13.21 -35.79 -38.47
C GLY A 692 12.91 -34.55 -37.62
N LEU A 693 12.64 -33.39 -38.26
CA LEU A 693 12.66 -32.08 -37.61
C LEU A 693 11.32 -31.33 -37.60
N GLU A 694 10.51 -31.46 -38.64
CA GLU A 694 9.39 -30.53 -38.88
C GLU A 694 8.01 -31.16 -38.58
N MET A 695 7.88 -32.48 -38.72
CA MET A 695 6.66 -33.24 -38.38
C MET A 695 6.46 -33.38 -36.85
N ILE A 696 6.04 -32.31 -36.17
CA ILE A 696 5.95 -32.29 -34.69
C ILE A 696 4.64 -32.83 -34.08
N SER A 697 3.59 -33.07 -34.88
CA SER A 697 2.28 -33.54 -34.39
C SER A 697 2.22 -35.04 -34.15
N GLU A 698 2.94 -35.80 -34.97
CA GLU A 698 2.88 -37.26 -35.11
C GLU A 698 4.29 -37.80 -35.43
N ASP A 699 4.57 -39.06 -35.14
CA ASP A 699 5.77 -39.71 -35.64
C ASP A 699 5.56 -40.16 -37.09
N TRP A 700 6.48 -39.82 -37.99
CA TRP A 700 6.46 -40.25 -39.40
C TRP A 700 7.80 -40.90 -39.75
N ALA A 701 7.77 -42.00 -40.49
CA ALA A 701 8.96 -42.76 -40.87
C ALA A 701 8.81 -43.38 -42.26
N VAL A 702 9.91 -43.41 -43.03
CA VAL A 702 10.04 -44.29 -44.20
C VAL A 702 10.40 -45.70 -43.75
N PHE A 703 9.90 -46.71 -44.48
CA PHE A 703 10.12 -48.11 -44.17
C PHE A 703 10.24 -48.96 -45.44
N ALA A 704 10.78 -50.17 -45.27
CA ALA A 704 10.84 -51.22 -46.28
C ALA A 704 10.32 -52.53 -45.66
N ILE A 705 9.97 -53.50 -46.51
CA ILE A 705 9.61 -54.84 -46.07
C ILE A 705 10.89 -55.68 -45.94
N PRO A 706 11.12 -56.40 -44.82
CA PRO A 706 12.22 -57.35 -44.73
C PRO A 706 12.10 -58.45 -45.79
N ALA A 707 13.23 -58.91 -46.34
CA ALA A 707 13.21 -60.02 -47.28
C ALA A 707 12.89 -61.37 -46.60
N GLY A 708 12.40 -62.34 -47.37
CA GLY A 708 11.99 -63.67 -46.88
C GLY A 708 10.67 -63.72 -46.10
N VAL A 709 9.91 -62.62 -46.05
CA VAL A 709 8.56 -62.60 -45.46
C VAL A 709 7.52 -62.95 -46.54
N PRO A 710 6.36 -63.56 -46.17
CA PRO A 710 5.27 -63.79 -47.12
C PRO A 710 4.68 -62.46 -47.62
N PHE A 711 4.20 -62.46 -48.87
CA PHE A 711 3.54 -61.31 -49.47
C PHE A 711 2.20 -61.00 -48.78
N LEU A 712 1.97 -59.72 -48.46
CA LEU A 712 0.75 -59.26 -47.78
C LEU A 712 0.19 -58.02 -48.49
N ALA A 713 -0.79 -58.23 -49.36
CA ALA A 713 -1.41 -57.16 -50.17
C ALA A 713 -2.05 -56.01 -49.37
N ASN A 714 -2.21 -56.14 -48.05
CA ASN A 714 -2.66 -55.04 -47.18
C ASN A 714 -1.53 -54.05 -46.82
N SER A 715 -0.27 -54.47 -46.74
CA SER A 715 0.88 -53.64 -46.33
C SER A 715 1.84 -53.30 -47.47
N MET A 716 1.89 -54.11 -48.52
CA MET A 716 2.83 -54.00 -49.64
C MET A 716 2.12 -54.22 -51.00
N SER A 717 2.84 -54.01 -52.10
CA SER A 717 2.37 -54.25 -53.48
C SER A 717 3.45 -54.91 -54.33
N ASP A 718 3.07 -55.88 -55.16
CA ASP A 718 3.94 -56.49 -56.17
C ASP A 718 4.38 -55.46 -57.23
N VAL A 719 5.65 -55.50 -57.62
CA VAL A 719 6.23 -54.70 -58.72
C VAL A 719 5.57 -55.01 -60.07
N TYR A 720 5.27 -56.29 -60.34
CA TYR A 720 4.72 -56.74 -61.63
C TYR A 720 3.19 -56.82 -61.68
N ALA A 721 2.52 -56.49 -60.56
CA ALA A 721 1.07 -56.45 -60.42
C ALA A 721 0.36 -57.73 -60.92
N SER A 722 0.84 -58.90 -60.51
CA SER A 722 0.37 -60.24 -60.85
C SER A 722 -1.05 -60.56 -60.33
N GLY A 723 -2.05 -59.93 -60.95
CA GLY A 723 -3.47 -60.07 -60.59
C GLY A 723 -4.08 -61.44 -60.93
N GLY A 724 -3.73 -62.49 -60.17
CA GLY A 724 -4.41 -63.78 -60.27
C GLY A 724 -3.69 -65.02 -59.71
N LEU A 725 -2.48 -64.92 -59.17
CA LEU A 725 -1.78 -66.06 -58.55
C LEU A 725 -2.09 -66.18 -57.05
N ASP A 726 -2.02 -67.40 -56.51
CA ASP A 726 -2.32 -67.70 -55.11
C ASP A 726 -1.29 -67.07 -54.17
N SER A 727 -1.65 -65.90 -53.62
CA SER A 727 -0.88 -65.06 -52.69
C SER A 727 -0.47 -65.73 -51.36
N ALA A 728 -0.71 -67.03 -51.18
CA ALA A 728 -0.43 -67.77 -49.95
C ALA A 728 1.05 -68.23 -49.84
N GLU A 729 1.74 -68.45 -50.97
CA GLU A 729 3.10 -69.03 -50.98
C GLU A 729 4.19 -68.06 -51.49
N ALA A 730 3.81 -66.92 -52.08
CA ALA A 730 4.74 -65.93 -52.59
C ALA A 730 5.53 -65.23 -51.47
N GLN A 731 6.86 -65.16 -51.61
CA GLN A 731 7.76 -64.52 -50.65
C GLN A 731 8.47 -63.31 -51.26
N VAL A 732 8.78 -62.33 -50.41
CA VAL A 732 9.50 -61.10 -50.76
C VAL A 732 10.98 -61.40 -50.98
N LEU A 733 11.45 -61.30 -52.22
CA LEU A 733 12.87 -61.35 -52.56
C LEU A 733 13.61 -60.11 -52.03
N CYS A 734 13.02 -58.92 -52.24
CA CYS A 734 13.51 -57.63 -51.75
C CYS A 734 12.43 -56.53 -51.86
N THR A 735 12.68 -55.35 -51.27
CA THR A 735 11.83 -54.14 -51.43
C THR A 735 12.44 -53.19 -52.46
N THR A 736 11.67 -52.74 -53.45
CA THR A 736 12.15 -51.86 -54.55
C THR A 736 11.76 -50.38 -54.39
N ASP A 737 10.72 -50.08 -53.61
CA ASP A 737 10.19 -48.74 -53.39
C ASP A 737 10.05 -48.46 -51.89
N LEU A 738 10.39 -47.24 -51.45
CA LEU A 738 10.16 -46.79 -50.07
C LEU A 738 8.67 -46.72 -49.74
N GLY A 739 8.29 -47.33 -48.63
CA GLY A 739 7.02 -47.09 -47.96
C GLY A 739 7.10 -45.88 -47.02
N LEU A 740 5.94 -45.31 -46.69
CA LEU A 740 5.80 -44.22 -45.72
C LEU A 740 4.70 -44.55 -44.72
N GLN A 741 4.96 -44.35 -43.43
CA GLN A 741 4.01 -44.63 -42.35
C GLN A 741 4.00 -43.51 -41.29
N LYS A 742 2.86 -43.36 -40.59
CA LYS A 742 2.67 -42.42 -39.48
C LYS A 742 2.20 -43.14 -38.21
N SER A 743 2.45 -42.57 -37.04
CA SER A 743 2.06 -43.13 -35.73
C SER A 743 1.42 -42.08 -34.83
N GLU A 744 0.22 -42.41 -34.34
CA GLU A 744 -0.51 -41.74 -33.25
C GLU A 744 -0.48 -42.63 -32.00
N GLU A 745 -1.09 -43.82 -32.09
CA GLU A 745 -0.93 -44.93 -31.11
C GLU A 745 -0.38 -46.22 -31.75
N LYS A 746 -0.54 -46.35 -33.08
CA LYS A 746 -0.09 -47.49 -33.90
C LYS A 746 0.37 -46.96 -35.25
N TRP A 747 1.28 -47.69 -35.89
CA TRP A 747 1.74 -47.38 -37.24
C TRP A 747 0.63 -47.61 -38.28
N GLN A 748 0.29 -46.57 -39.04
CA GLN A 748 -0.59 -46.58 -40.19
C GLN A 748 0.24 -46.36 -41.46
N ILE A 749 0.08 -47.23 -42.45
CA ILE A 749 0.76 -47.13 -43.74
C ILE A 749 0.05 -46.07 -44.59
N MET A 750 0.83 -45.07 -45.04
CA MET A 750 0.39 -43.92 -45.84
C MET A 750 0.81 -44.06 -47.32
N LEU A 751 1.93 -44.74 -47.57
CA LEU A 751 2.36 -45.20 -48.88
C LEU A 751 2.88 -46.63 -48.73
N LYS A 752 2.38 -47.57 -49.54
CA LYS A 752 2.87 -48.95 -49.54
C LYS A 752 4.22 -49.04 -50.26
N PRO A 753 5.22 -49.74 -49.71
CA PRO A 753 6.40 -50.14 -50.46
C PRO A 753 6.00 -51.15 -51.56
N LYS A 754 6.75 -51.13 -52.66
CA LYS A 754 6.71 -52.22 -53.65
C LYS A 754 7.76 -53.27 -53.34
N VAL A 755 7.44 -54.52 -53.63
CA VAL A 755 8.30 -55.69 -53.39
C VAL A 755 8.44 -56.53 -54.65
N LEU A 756 9.65 -57.05 -54.84
CA LEU A 756 9.94 -58.10 -55.82
C LEU A 756 9.63 -59.45 -55.18
N LEU A 757 8.92 -60.32 -55.89
CA LEU A 757 8.47 -61.62 -55.37
C LEU A 757 9.22 -62.78 -56.02
N ASN A 758 9.34 -63.90 -55.31
CA ASN A 758 10.00 -65.10 -55.82
C ASN A 758 9.26 -65.71 -57.03
N THR A 759 7.97 -65.47 -57.16
CA THR A 759 7.13 -65.85 -58.32
C THR A 759 7.37 -65.03 -59.60
N ALA A 760 8.40 -64.18 -59.64
CA ALA A 760 8.76 -63.37 -60.80
C ALA A 760 9.90 -63.98 -61.67
N PHE A 761 10.46 -65.12 -61.26
CA PHE A 761 11.60 -65.80 -61.86
C PHE A 761 11.35 -67.32 -61.98
#